data_AF-A0A936H4L9-F1
#
_entry.id   AF-A0A936H4L9-F1
#
_cell.length_a   1.000
_cell.length_b   1.000
_cell.length_c   1.000
_cell.angle_alpha   90.00
_cell.angle_beta   90.00
_cell.angle_gamma   90.00
#
_symmetry.space_group_name_H-M   'P 1'
#
loop_
_entity.id
_entity.type
_entity.pdbx_description
1 polymer ?
#
loop_
_entity_poly.entity_id
_entity_poly.type
_entity_poly.pdbx_seq_one_letter_code
_entity_poly.pdbx_strand_id
1 'polypeptide(L)'
;MILSQKIAGILAVLVLTGALIALRFPDFLASKKGMVVEPYGDGFKAYMSPIYHAGYDSTFSHFGGMHYPYGDHLVMSDPQPILANSLKLFFEPGDQLVRIGITWTHYLMLLSIMGSALFLFLLLRELELPIGYSVWIAAGLSFMAPMVARMAYHFGLAQPAAVPVVLYLLLRFHRNRRWLTSVAIGFSVLLFSLFHLHYFGLLALTISLFFLLEFLREISWRNLALLAGHYGVQVGAPLLLLFTWLYGGQPVDDRSSQPWGFLNYRAKLDGVFASMDQPHFRFADHWLTPFRSLDGEAMNYIGLVAAGGFFLLLWRIIRTRGTTPLLPDTVPYRVFLTHLFWAGTILLIFSLGFPFVIPGMERLLKYLGPLQQFRALGRFSWLFFYTSNIVAFAWAWHTWNKKKWGMPVLALVLGLEAFFFIQHRDLRLDLVPGLKEDMPLTQKAFLNPADYQASLTIPFFHLGSENFWWEPEGFIQQEAMVLAMRTGIPMMNAMMSRTSLRQTYNLLQLVSEPYRRPAVLEDLPSQKPLLLLRDEERFVGQAPRWEHFADTSSGMEWVYAKERLKVFALPLSFFEKSLERRRKSVLDEMNAGHLAEQNGYLVSDSLAPFVRVGWDETGSENGYHGKGGFTGIMKNANTVFEGPLASATDGQPMVFSIWMFLREDLRPRTDLILEELDPGNRGSIQRMAVQVHTWATVFDPNGWALIEIPFTQTKANSIIRATFQNKSMGNAPLFLDELLIRPERTHVYRRQNGFFWKDNRFYPEP
;
A
#
# COMPACT_ATOMS: atom_id res chain seq x y z
N MET A 1 9.00 -49.92 -11.65
CA MET A 1 9.88 -49.01 -12.43
C MET A 1 9.34 -47.57 -12.52
N ILE A 2 8.11 -47.33 -13.02
CA ILE A 2 7.56 -45.96 -13.21
C ILE A 2 7.40 -45.18 -11.89
N LEU A 3 6.94 -45.83 -10.81
CA LEU A 3 6.82 -45.21 -9.49
C LEU A 3 8.19 -44.78 -8.94
N SER A 4 9.21 -45.64 -9.10
CA SER A 4 10.59 -45.36 -8.72
C SER A 4 11.18 -44.18 -9.50
N GLN A 5 10.91 -44.08 -10.81
CA GLN A 5 11.33 -42.94 -11.63
C GLN A 5 10.64 -41.62 -11.23
N LYS A 6 9.34 -41.67 -10.88
CA LYS A 6 8.62 -40.48 -10.40
C LYS A 6 9.18 -39.99 -9.06
N ILE A 7 9.44 -40.90 -8.12
CA ILE A 7 10.06 -40.57 -6.83
C ILE A 7 11.46 -39.99 -7.03
N ALA A 8 12.28 -40.61 -7.89
CA ALA A 8 13.61 -40.10 -8.22
C ALA A 8 13.55 -38.67 -8.80
N GLY A 9 12.57 -38.38 -9.66
CA GLY A 9 12.37 -37.04 -10.19
C GLY A 9 11.91 -36.01 -9.15
N ILE A 10 11.05 -36.41 -8.20
CA ILE A 10 10.66 -35.56 -7.06
C ILE A 10 11.90 -35.23 -6.21
N LEU A 11 12.69 -36.23 -5.86
CA LEU A 11 13.93 -36.02 -5.11
C LEU A 11 14.89 -35.12 -5.88
N ALA A 12 15.05 -35.33 -7.19
CA ALA A 12 15.93 -34.52 -8.02
C ALA A 12 15.52 -33.03 -8.05
N VAL A 13 14.23 -32.71 -8.21
CA VAL A 13 13.78 -31.31 -8.22
C VAL A 13 13.93 -30.66 -6.84
N LEU A 14 13.66 -31.39 -5.75
CA LEU A 14 13.83 -30.88 -4.40
C LEU A 14 15.30 -30.63 -4.05
N VAL A 15 16.19 -31.57 -4.40
CA VAL A 15 17.64 -31.44 -4.16
C VAL A 15 18.21 -30.30 -4.99
N LEU A 16 17.90 -30.22 -6.29
CA LEU A 16 18.37 -29.13 -7.14
C LEU A 16 17.89 -27.77 -6.63
N THR A 17 16.59 -27.63 -6.38
CA THR A 17 16.02 -26.36 -5.91
C THR A 17 16.56 -25.98 -4.54
N GLY A 18 16.71 -26.95 -3.63
CA GLY A 18 17.30 -26.72 -2.30
C GLY A 18 18.76 -26.28 -2.38
N ALA A 19 19.56 -26.88 -3.25
CA ALA A 19 20.93 -26.46 -3.49
C ALA A 19 20.98 -25.03 -4.05
N LEU A 20 20.13 -24.69 -5.01
CA LEU A 20 20.04 -23.33 -5.56
C LEU A 20 19.60 -22.31 -4.51
N ILE A 21 18.64 -22.66 -3.65
CA ILE A 21 18.23 -21.83 -2.52
C ILE A 21 19.40 -21.61 -1.55
N ALA A 22 20.12 -22.68 -1.20
CA ALA A 22 21.27 -22.59 -0.29
C ALA A 22 22.41 -21.74 -0.86
N LEU A 23 22.65 -21.80 -2.17
CA LEU A 23 23.64 -20.97 -2.86
C LEU A 23 23.21 -19.50 -2.93
N ARG A 24 21.92 -19.21 -3.15
CA ARG A 24 21.44 -17.83 -3.32
C ARG A 24 21.14 -17.12 -1.99
N PHE A 25 20.70 -17.86 -0.98
CA PHE A 25 20.20 -17.33 0.29
C PHE A 25 20.91 -17.93 1.52
N PRO A 26 22.26 -17.95 1.57
CA PRO A 26 22.98 -18.52 2.71
C PRO A 26 22.64 -17.79 4.02
N ASP A 27 22.43 -16.47 3.98
CA ASP A 27 22.11 -15.66 5.17
C ASP A 27 20.70 -15.92 5.71
N PHE A 28 19.73 -16.25 4.85
CA PHE A 28 18.37 -16.59 5.30
C PHE A 28 18.39 -17.91 6.07
N LEU A 29 19.19 -18.88 5.61
CA LEU A 29 19.35 -20.18 6.26
C LEU A 29 20.12 -20.09 7.58
N ALA A 30 21.16 -19.24 7.62
CA ALA A 30 21.99 -19.05 8.82
C ALA A 30 21.23 -18.44 10.01
N SER A 31 20.09 -17.77 9.77
CA SER A 31 19.22 -17.21 10.82
C SER A 31 19.97 -16.36 11.85
N LYS A 32 20.93 -15.54 11.39
CA LYS A 32 21.68 -14.62 12.26
C LYS A 32 20.72 -13.64 12.96
N LYS A 33 20.93 -13.40 14.26
CA LYS A 33 20.07 -12.49 15.06
C LYS A 33 20.05 -11.08 14.45
N GLY A 34 18.86 -10.49 14.42
CA GLY A 34 18.62 -9.10 13.99
C GLY A 34 18.76 -8.82 12.51
N MET A 35 18.86 -9.85 11.67
CA MET A 35 18.97 -9.70 10.21
C MET A 35 17.58 -9.73 9.56
N VAL A 36 17.26 -8.73 8.75
CA VAL A 36 15.97 -8.58 8.04
C VAL A 36 16.20 -8.16 6.60
N VAL A 37 15.25 -8.45 5.69
CA VAL A 37 15.40 -8.10 4.27
C VAL A 37 15.35 -6.59 4.04
N GLU A 38 14.29 -5.94 4.52
CA GLU A 38 14.15 -4.50 4.47
C GLU A 38 14.11 -3.97 5.91
N PRO A 39 15.08 -3.13 6.32
CA PRO A 39 15.14 -2.63 7.68
C PRO A 39 14.11 -1.53 7.98
N TYR A 40 13.41 -1.00 6.97
CA TYR A 40 12.43 0.08 7.12
C TYR A 40 11.15 -0.23 6.33
N GLY A 41 10.20 0.71 6.28
CA GLY A 41 9.09 0.66 5.33
C GLY A 41 8.15 -0.53 5.52
N ASP A 42 7.61 -1.00 4.39
CA ASP A 42 6.62 -2.09 4.34
C ASP A 42 7.22 -3.46 4.71
N GLY A 43 8.47 -3.73 4.34
CA GLY A 43 9.14 -4.99 4.67
C GLY A 43 9.43 -5.13 6.16
N PHE A 44 9.85 -4.06 6.85
CA PHE A 44 10.03 -4.15 8.31
C PHE A 44 8.69 -4.33 9.04
N LYS A 45 7.65 -3.63 8.59
CA LYS A 45 6.27 -3.81 9.05
C LYS A 45 5.82 -5.27 8.90
N ALA A 46 6.13 -5.93 7.79
CA ALA A 46 5.76 -7.32 7.54
C ALA A 46 6.43 -8.34 8.48
N TYR A 47 7.50 -7.96 9.21
CA TYR A 47 7.98 -8.71 10.39
C TYR A 47 7.23 -8.32 11.65
N MET A 48 7.04 -7.00 11.86
CA MET A 48 6.45 -6.47 13.08
C MET A 48 5.02 -6.94 13.31
N SER A 49 4.16 -6.84 12.29
CA SER A 49 2.73 -7.17 12.41
C SER A 49 2.47 -8.60 12.92
N PRO A 50 3.05 -9.70 12.33
CA PRO A 50 2.83 -11.05 12.86
C PRO A 50 3.39 -11.24 14.27
N ILE A 51 4.55 -10.65 14.57
CA ILE A 51 5.23 -10.81 15.86
C ILE A 51 4.44 -10.12 16.97
N TYR A 52 4.03 -8.87 16.75
CA TYR A 52 3.20 -8.14 17.70
C TYR A 52 1.87 -8.85 17.93
N HIS A 53 1.20 -9.26 16.85
CA HIS A 53 -0.10 -9.93 16.94
C HIS A 53 -0.05 -11.22 17.77
N ALA A 54 0.98 -12.03 17.50
CA ALA A 54 1.20 -13.27 18.21
C ALA A 54 1.39 -13.02 19.71
N GLY A 55 2.20 -12.01 20.07
CA GLY A 55 2.57 -11.74 21.45
C GLY A 55 1.49 -11.02 22.27
N TYR A 56 0.78 -10.06 21.70
CA TYR A 56 0.08 -9.06 22.53
C TYR A 56 -1.41 -8.90 22.26
N ASP A 57 -1.91 -9.26 21.09
CA ASP A 57 -3.34 -9.12 20.78
C ASP A 57 -4.19 -10.16 21.53
N SER A 58 -5.44 -9.84 21.84
CA SER A 58 -6.33 -10.75 22.57
C SER A 58 -7.13 -11.71 21.67
N THR A 59 -7.21 -11.44 20.37
CA THR A 59 -8.01 -12.22 19.41
C THR A 59 -7.16 -12.71 18.23
N PHE A 60 -7.73 -13.55 17.36
CA PHE A 60 -7.10 -14.05 16.12
C PHE A 60 -7.43 -13.21 14.87
N SER A 61 -8.15 -12.10 15.05
CA SER A 61 -8.69 -11.29 13.95
C SER A 61 -8.50 -9.79 14.14
N HIS A 62 -8.18 -9.30 15.33
CA HIS A 62 -7.89 -7.90 15.60
C HIS A 62 -6.41 -7.67 15.86
N PHE A 63 -5.86 -6.62 15.25
CA PHE A 63 -4.48 -6.17 15.40
C PHE A 63 -4.44 -4.79 16.07
N GLY A 64 -3.86 -4.73 17.27
CA GLY A 64 -3.77 -3.52 18.10
C GLY A 64 -2.39 -2.83 18.10
N GLY A 65 -1.41 -3.33 17.34
CA GLY A 65 -0.03 -2.84 17.40
C GLY A 65 0.22 -1.46 16.77
N MET A 66 -0.73 -0.98 15.97
CA MET A 66 -0.72 0.33 15.31
C MET A 66 -2.10 0.94 15.40
N HIS A 67 -2.20 2.25 15.12
CA HIS A 67 -3.48 2.95 15.07
C HIS A 67 -4.22 2.91 16.42
N TYR A 68 -3.46 2.88 17.54
CA TYR A 68 -4.01 2.88 18.90
C TYR A 68 -4.77 4.19 19.18
N PRO A 69 -5.90 4.18 19.92
CA PRO A 69 -6.49 3.06 20.67
C PRO A 69 -7.38 2.13 19.85
N TYR A 70 -7.47 2.32 18.53
CA TYR A 70 -8.46 1.66 17.70
C TYR A 70 -8.02 0.29 17.18
N GLY A 71 -6.76 0.16 16.74
CA GLY A 71 -6.32 -1.01 15.97
C GLY A 71 -7.09 -1.18 14.66
N ASP A 72 -7.09 -2.39 14.10
CA ASP A 72 -7.97 -2.78 12.98
C ASP A 72 -8.06 -4.31 12.85
N HIS A 73 -8.83 -4.82 11.89
CA HIS A 73 -8.78 -6.22 11.48
C HIS A 73 -7.36 -6.59 11.04
N LEU A 74 -6.90 -7.77 11.47
CA LEU A 74 -5.54 -8.28 11.30
C LEU A 74 -5.00 -8.10 9.88
N VAL A 75 -5.79 -8.47 8.86
CA VAL A 75 -5.39 -8.34 7.44
C VAL A 75 -4.98 -6.94 6.99
N MET A 76 -5.36 -5.88 7.71
CA MET A 76 -5.05 -4.51 7.35
C MET A 76 -3.57 -4.17 7.57
N SER A 77 -2.84 -4.92 8.40
CA SER A 77 -1.41 -4.69 8.72
C SER A 77 -0.42 -5.56 7.92
N ASP A 78 -0.90 -6.27 6.89
CA ASP A 78 -0.15 -7.29 6.12
C ASP A 78 0.62 -8.31 6.99
N PRO A 79 -0.06 -9.01 7.93
CA PRO A 79 0.61 -9.80 8.95
C PRO A 79 0.91 -11.23 8.51
N GLN A 80 0.51 -11.65 7.31
CA GLN A 80 0.42 -13.05 6.92
C GLN A 80 -0.37 -13.88 7.96
N PRO A 81 -1.72 -13.75 8.02
CA PRO A 81 -2.55 -14.35 9.08
C PRO A 81 -2.24 -15.79 9.46
N ILE A 82 -1.89 -16.65 8.50
CA ILE A 82 -1.49 -18.03 8.79
C ILE A 82 -0.22 -18.11 9.66
N LEU A 83 0.78 -17.27 9.40
CA LEU A 83 1.99 -17.17 10.20
C LEU A 83 1.67 -16.53 11.56
N ALA A 84 1.02 -15.36 11.57
CA ALA A 84 0.71 -14.62 12.79
C ALA A 84 -0.08 -15.49 13.79
N ASN A 85 -1.13 -16.16 13.34
CA ASN A 85 -1.97 -17.00 14.20
C ASN A 85 -1.27 -18.30 14.60
N SER A 86 -0.41 -18.87 13.75
CA SER A 86 0.40 -20.02 14.14
C SER A 86 1.41 -19.63 15.23
N LEU A 87 2.08 -18.49 15.09
CA LEU A 87 2.99 -17.99 16.12
C LEU A 87 2.26 -17.78 17.45
N LYS A 88 1.06 -17.18 17.40
CA LYS A 88 0.18 -16.96 18.56
C LYS A 88 -0.17 -18.26 19.31
N LEU A 89 -0.41 -19.34 18.58
CA LEU A 89 -0.80 -20.63 19.15
C LEU A 89 0.35 -21.37 19.84
N PHE A 90 1.59 -21.15 19.39
CA PHE A 90 2.73 -21.99 19.77
C PHE A 90 3.83 -21.27 20.54
N PHE A 91 3.81 -19.95 20.63
CA PHE A 91 4.88 -19.18 21.25
C PHE A 91 4.35 -18.07 22.16
N GLU A 92 4.96 -17.97 23.33
CA GLU A 92 4.72 -16.89 24.29
C GLU A 92 5.51 -15.61 23.90
N PRO A 93 5.09 -14.43 24.38
CA PRO A 93 5.76 -13.17 24.08
C PRO A 93 7.19 -13.13 24.60
N GLY A 94 8.10 -12.52 23.82
CA GLY A 94 9.50 -12.31 24.21
C GLY A 94 10.50 -12.47 23.05
N ASP A 95 11.80 -12.44 23.37
CA ASP A 95 12.88 -12.50 22.36
C ASP A 95 12.85 -13.76 21.49
N GLN A 96 12.36 -14.88 22.04
CA GLN A 96 12.19 -16.11 21.27
C GLN A 96 11.15 -15.96 20.17
N LEU A 97 9.99 -15.36 20.48
CA LEU A 97 8.93 -15.10 19.50
C LEU A 97 9.44 -14.16 18.40
N VAL A 98 10.14 -13.09 18.75
CA VAL A 98 10.73 -12.14 17.78
C VAL A 98 11.67 -12.88 16.82
N ARG A 99 12.61 -13.67 17.36
CA ARG A 99 13.56 -14.46 16.56
C ARG A 99 12.84 -15.43 15.63
N ILE A 100 11.93 -16.24 16.19
CA ILE A 100 11.21 -17.28 15.47
C ILE A 100 10.29 -16.69 14.40
N GLY A 101 9.63 -15.56 14.68
CA GLY A 101 8.81 -14.85 13.71
C GLY A 101 9.61 -14.41 12.48
N ILE A 102 10.78 -13.81 12.68
CA ILE A 102 11.66 -13.41 11.57
C ILE A 102 12.14 -14.63 10.78
N THR A 103 12.62 -15.67 11.47
CA THR A 103 13.13 -16.89 10.82
C THR A 103 12.04 -17.58 9.99
N TRP A 104 10.82 -17.72 10.52
CA TRP A 104 9.73 -18.35 9.78
C TRP A 104 9.23 -17.50 8.61
N THR A 105 9.23 -16.17 8.71
CA THR A 105 8.95 -15.30 7.56
C THR A 105 9.92 -15.60 6.42
N HIS A 106 11.23 -15.69 6.69
CA HIS A 106 12.22 -16.08 5.69
C HIS A 106 11.97 -17.48 5.12
N TYR A 107 11.76 -18.46 6.00
CA TYR A 107 11.59 -19.87 5.59
C TYR A 107 10.33 -20.08 4.78
N LEU A 108 9.21 -19.41 5.10
CA LEU A 108 7.97 -19.54 4.33
C LEU A 108 8.15 -19.06 2.90
N MET A 109 8.88 -17.96 2.66
CA MET A 109 9.20 -17.51 1.30
C MET A 109 10.05 -18.54 0.54
N LEU A 110 11.10 -19.09 1.18
CA LEU A 110 11.98 -20.09 0.56
C LEU A 110 11.27 -21.43 0.30
N LEU A 111 10.46 -21.90 1.26
CA LEU A 111 9.64 -23.10 1.14
C LEU A 111 8.60 -22.94 0.02
N SER A 112 8.12 -21.73 -0.23
CA SER A 112 7.21 -21.45 -1.34
C SER A 112 7.90 -21.57 -2.70
N ILE A 113 9.17 -21.18 -2.83
CA ILE A 113 9.97 -21.44 -4.05
C ILE A 113 10.11 -22.96 -4.26
N MET A 114 10.42 -23.70 -3.19
CA MET A 114 10.51 -25.17 -3.23
C MET A 114 9.16 -25.81 -3.63
N GLY A 115 8.06 -25.33 -3.05
CA GLY A 115 6.70 -25.77 -3.36
C GLY A 115 6.32 -25.49 -4.81
N SER A 116 6.64 -24.30 -5.32
CA SER A 116 6.48 -23.96 -6.74
C SER A 116 7.18 -24.99 -7.63
N ALA A 117 8.46 -25.29 -7.35
CA ALA A 117 9.23 -26.23 -8.16
C ALA A 117 8.65 -27.64 -8.11
N LEU A 118 8.25 -28.11 -6.92
CA LEU A 118 7.61 -29.41 -6.76
C LEU A 118 6.32 -29.52 -7.59
N PHE A 119 5.40 -28.56 -7.44
CA PHE A 119 4.10 -28.64 -8.11
C PHE A 119 4.18 -28.39 -9.61
N LEU A 120 5.11 -27.53 -10.08
CA LEU A 120 5.42 -27.42 -11.51
C LEU A 120 5.99 -28.73 -12.05
N PHE A 121 6.94 -29.37 -11.36
CA PHE A 121 7.47 -30.67 -11.77
C PHE A 121 6.35 -31.72 -11.87
N LEU A 122 5.49 -31.81 -10.86
CA LEU A 122 4.36 -32.75 -10.87
C LEU A 122 3.40 -32.48 -12.03
N LEU A 123 3.11 -31.22 -12.34
CA LEU A 123 2.28 -30.81 -13.47
C LEU A 123 2.92 -31.20 -14.80
N LEU A 124 4.18 -30.84 -15.04
CA LEU A 124 4.91 -31.15 -16.27
C LEU A 124 5.03 -32.67 -16.50
N ARG A 125 5.16 -33.44 -15.42
CA ARG A 125 5.17 -34.91 -15.49
C ARG A 125 3.82 -35.52 -15.84
N GLU A 126 2.70 -34.94 -15.39
CA GLU A 126 1.36 -35.37 -15.83
C GLU A 126 1.12 -34.98 -17.30
N LEU A 127 1.79 -33.94 -17.81
CA LEU A 127 1.83 -33.59 -19.24
C LEU A 127 2.81 -34.45 -20.07
N GLU A 128 3.37 -35.51 -19.49
CA GLU A 128 4.26 -36.49 -20.15
C GLU A 128 5.62 -35.93 -20.63
N LEU A 129 6.12 -34.84 -20.03
CA LEU A 129 7.46 -34.31 -20.32
C LEU A 129 8.54 -35.12 -19.59
N PRO A 130 9.75 -35.35 -20.14
CA PRO A 130 10.82 -36.12 -19.49
C PRO A 130 11.24 -35.57 -18.13
N ILE A 131 11.80 -36.43 -17.28
CA ILE A 131 12.17 -36.09 -15.90
C ILE A 131 13.19 -34.95 -15.87
N GLY A 132 14.35 -35.10 -16.52
CA GLY A 132 15.40 -34.08 -16.50
C GLY A 132 14.92 -32.72 -17.02
N TYR A 133 14.15 -32.73 -18.11
CA TYR A 133 13.55 -31.52 -18.67
C TYR A 133 12.57 -30.85 -17.70
N SER A 134 11.71 -31.65 -17.06
CA SER A 134 10.74 -31.16 -16.07
C SER A 134 11.42 -30.60 -14.83
N VAL A 135 12.50 -31.23 -14.34
CA VAL A 135 13.28 -30.78 -13.18
C VAL A 135 13.88 -29.39 -13.45
N TRP A 136 14.54 -29.22 -14.60
CA TRP A 136 15.17 -27.96 -14.97
C TRP A 136 14.16 -26.81 -15.16
N ILE A 137 13.07 -27.06 -15.89
CA ILE A 137 12.03 -26.06 -16.13
C ILE A 137 11.35 -25.67 -14.82
N ALA A 138 10.99 -26.64 -13.99
CA ALA A 138 10.32 -26.37 -12.73
C ALA A 138 11.19 -25.51 -11.79
N ALA A 139 12.48 -25.80 -11.69
CA ALA A 139 13.42 -24.97 -10.93
C ALA A 139 13.55 -23.57 -11.53
N GLY A 140 13.83 -23.44 -12.84
CA GLY A 140 14.00 -22.15 -13.52
C GLY A 140 12.78 -21.24 -13.39
N LEU A 141 11.58 -21.76 -13.64
CA LEU A 141 10.34 -20.99 -13.50
C LEU A 141 10.05 -20.58 -12.04
N SER A 142 10.46 -21.38 -11.06
CA SER A 142 10.23 -21.05 -9.65
C SER A 142 11.11 -19.89 -9.18
N PHE A 143 12.35 -19.79 -9.68
CA PHE A 143 13.25 -18.67 -9.39
C PHE A 143 12.93 -17.41 -10.22
N MET A 144 12.38 -17.57 -11.42
CA MET A 144 11.97 -16.46 -12.28
C MET A 144 10.56 -15.94 -12.01
N ALA A 145 9.80 -16.58 -11.10
CA ALA A 145 8.43 -16.20 -10.81
C ALA A 145 8.36 -14.73 -10.32
N PRO A 146 7.43 -13.89 -10.86
CA PRO A 146 7.29 -12.50 -10.44
C PRO A 146 7.08 -12.31 -8.94
N MET A 147 6.49 -13.31 -8.27
CA MET A 147 6.27 -13.34 -6.82
C MET A 147 7.59 -13.36 -6.03
N VAL A 148 8.69 -13.90 -6.59
CA VAL A 148 10.01 -13.87 -5.94
C VAL A 148 10.52 -12.44 -5.78
N ALA A 149 10.22 -11.55 -6.73
CA ALA A 149 10.58 -10.14 -6.60
C ALA A 149 9.83 -9.43 -5.45
N ARG A 150 8.76 -10.00 -4.91
CA ARG A 150 8.05 -9.46 -3.74
C ARG A 150 8.77 -9.74 -2.42
N MET A 151 9.75 -10.65 -2.41
CA MET A 151 10.57 -10.94 -1.22
C MET A 151 11.33 -9.72 -0.69
N ALA A 152 11.47 -8.66 -1.49
CA ALA A 152 12.14 -7.44 -1.06
C ALA A 152 11.34 -6.64 -0.02
N TYR A 153 10.01 -6.60 -0.08
CA TYR A 153 9.20 -5.73 0.81
C TYR A 153 7.74 -6.20 1.05
N HIS A 154 7.22 -7.19 0.30
CA HIS A 154 5.85 -7.71 0.44
C HIS A 154 5.84 -9.23 0.66
N PHE A 155 6.25 -9.69 1.84
CA PHE A 155 6.50 -11.12 2.09
C PHE A 155 5.24 -11.99 1.98
N GLY A 156 4.07 -11.46 2.35
CA GLY A 156 2.80 -12.16 2.16
C GLY A 156 2.47 -12.46 0.70
N LEU A 157 2.98 -11.67 -0.25
CA LEU A 157 2.86 -11.88 -1.70
C LEU A 157 4.03 -12.67 -2.31
N ALA A 158 5.03 -13.03 -1.50
CA ALA A 158 6.18 -13.80 -1.95
C ALA A 158 5.89 -15.32 -1.89
N GLN A 159 4.74 -15.74 -2.43
CA GLN A 159 4.29 -17.13 -2.43
C GLN A 159 4.19 -17.74 -3.85
N PRO A 160 5.34 -17.99 -4.54
CA PRO A 160 5.36 -18.59 -5.88
C PRO A 160 4.67 -19.96 -5.97
N ALA A 161 4.48 -20.70 -4.87
CA ALA A 161 3.72 -21.95 -4.89
C ALA A 161 2.22 -21.78 -5.19
N ALA A 162 1.64 -20.58 -4.96
CA ALA A 162 0.21 -20.37 -4.96
C ALA A 162 -0.48 -20.80 -6.27
N VAL A 163 0.06 -20.35 -7.41
CA VAL A 163 -0.50 -20.66 -8.73
C VAL A 163 -0.18 -22.09 -9.16
N PRO A 164 1.07 -22.59 -9.11
CA PRO A 164 1.40 -23.98 -9.47
C PRO A 164 0.59 -25.05 -8.74
N VAL A 165 0.35 -24.88 -7.43
CA VAL A 165 -0.46 -25.83 -6.65
C VAL A 165 -1.87 -25.93 -7.22
N VAL A 166 -2.53 -24.79 -7.42
CA VAL A 166 -3.90 -24.74 -7.96
C VAL A 166 -3.95 -25.26 -9.40
N LEU A 167 -2.99 -24.90 -10.26
CA LEU A 167 -2.93 -25.41 -11.63
C LEU A 167 -2.74 -26.93 -11.68
N TYR A 168 -1.88 -27.48 -10.83
CA TYR A 168 -1.68 -28.92 -10.72
C TYR A 168 -2.98 -29.62 -10.27
N LEU A 169 -3.65 -29.09 -9.24
CA LEU A 169 -4.90 -29.66 -8.75
C LEU A 169 -6.04 -29.52 -9.77
N LEU A 170 -6.09 -28.43 -10.54
CA LEU A 170 -7.04 -28.26 -11.64
C LEU A 170 -6.78 -29.27 -12.77
N LEU A 171 -5.53 -29.60 -13.08
CA LEU A 171 -5.20 -30.67 -14.03
C LEU A 171 -5.71 -32.03 -13.50
N ARG A 172 -5.50 -32.32 -12.22
CA ARG A 172 -6.01 -33.54 -11.57
C ARG A 172 -7.54 -33.59 -11.57
N PHE A 173 -8.20 -32.46 -11.38
CA PHE A 173 -9.65 -32.31 -11.46
C PHE A 173 -10.17 -32.51 -12.88
N HIS A 174 -9.50 -31.92 -13.87
CA HIS A 174 -9.85 -32.08 -15.29
C HIS A 174 -9.75 -33.54 -15.73
N ARG A 175 -8.73 -34.25 -15.24
CA ARG A 175 -8.60 -35.70 -15.46
C ARG A 175 -9.74 -36.48 -14.81
N ASN A 176 -10.04 -36.21 -13.54
CA ASN A 176 -11.07 -36.88 -12.76
C ASN A 176 -11.71 -35.89 -11.78
N ARG A 177 -13.02 -35.62 -11.96
CA ARG A 177 -13.82 -34.68 -11.15
C ARG A 177 -14.14 -35.20 -9.74
N ARG A 178 -13.10 -35.50 -8.95
CA ARG A 178 -13.24 -35.99 -7.57
C ARG A 178 -13.50 -34.84 -6.61
N TRP A 179 -14.44 -35.04 -5.68
CA TRP A 179 -14.72 -34.07 -4.60
C TRP A 179 -13.51 -33.82 -3.71
N LEU A 180 -12.71 -34.84 -3.41
CA LEU A 180 -11.46 -34.67 -2.65
C LEU A 180 -10.49 -33.69 -3.33
N THR A 181 -10.40 -33.73 -4.68
CA THR A 181 -9.60 -32.74 -5.42
C THR A 181 -10.19 -31.34 -5.30
N SER A 182 -11.52 -31.20 -5.29
CA SER A 182 -12.17 -29.90 -5.09
C SER A 182 -11.95 -29.35 -3.68
N VAL A 183 -12.00 -30.21 -2.66
CA VAL A 183 -11.67 -29.85 -1.28
C VAL A 183 -10.20 -29.42 -1.18
N ALA A 184 -9.28 -30.13 -1.83
CA ALA A 184 -7.87 -29.75 -1.87
C ALA A 184 -7.63 -28.39 -2.56
N ILE A 185 -8.37 -28.09 -3.64
CA ILE A 185 -8.34 -26.77 -4.30
C ILE A 185 -8.88 -25.70 -3.35
N GLY A 186 -10.06 -25.90 -2.75
CA GLY A 186 -10.66 -24.96 -1.82
C GLY A 186 -9.77 -24.69 -0.61
N PHE A 187 -9.16 -25.73 -0.03
CA PHE A 187 -8.15 -25.59 1.02
C PHE A 187 -6.94 -24.79 0.55
N SER A 188 -6.43 -25.03 -0.66
CA SER A 188 -5.31 -24.27 -1.22
C SER A 188 -5.67 -22.79 -1.40
N VAL A 189 -6.86 -22.50 -1.92
CA VAL A 189 -7.38 -21.12 -2.03
C VAL A 189 -7.42 -20.45 -0.67
N LEU A 190 -7.98 -21.11 0.34
CA LEU A 190 -8.04 -20.58 1.71
C LEU A 190 -6.62 -20.35 2.27
N LEU A 191 -5.74 -21.34 2.19
CA LEU A 191 -4.36 -21.28 2.70
C LEU A 191 -3.59 -20.10 2.11
N PHE A 192 -3.57 -19.93 0.78
CA PHE A 192 -2.86 -18.82 0.15
C PHE A 192 -3.53 -17.47 0.43
N SER A 193 -4.84 -17.43 0.60
CA SER A 193 -5.55 -16.21 1.02
C SER A 193 -5.18 -15.77 2.44
N LEU A 194 -4.80 -16.73 3.31
CA LEU A 194 -4.30 -16.45 4.66
C LEU A 194 -2.80 -16.07 4.70
N PHE A 195 -2.06 -16.19 3.59
CA PHE A 195 -0.79 -15.47 3.43
C PHE A 195 -1.03 -14.02 3.04
N HIS A 196 -1.91 -13.79 2.06
CA HIS A 196 -2.37 -12.46 1.69
C HIS A 196 -3.69 -12.55 0.91
N LEU A 197 -4.68 -11.72 1.26
CA LEU A 197 -6.02 -11.74 0.64
C LEU A 197 -6.06 -11.54 -0.88
N HIS A 198 -4.98 -11.00 -1.48
CA HIS A 198 -4.89 -10.83 -2.92
C HIS A 198 -4.95 -12.18 -3.66
N TYR A 199 -4.41 -13.25 -3.05
CA TYR A 199 -4.47 -14.59 -3.61
C TYR A 199 -5.90 -15.11 -3.77
N PHE A 200 -6.84 -14.70 -2.90
CA PHE A 200 -8.24 -15.07 -3.09
C PHE A 200 -8.74 -14.59 -4.46
N GLY A 201 -8.54 -13.31 -4.77
CA GLY A 201 -8.94 -12.72 -6.05
C GLY A 201 -8.27 -13.40 -7.24
N LEU A 202 -6.94 -13.56 -7.19
CA LEU A 202 -6.16 -14.18 -8.26
C LEU A 202 -6.62 -15.62 -8.54
N LEU A 203 -6.72 -16.44 -7.50
CA LEU A 203 -7.05 -17.86 -7.63
C LEU A 203 -8.54 -18.06 -7.96
N ALA A 204 -9.43 -17.28 -7.34
CA ALA A 204 -10.86 -17.35 -7.65
C ALA A 204 -11.15 -16.95 -9.11
N LEU A 205 -10.52 -15.89 -9.64
CA LEU A 205 -10.67 -15.53 -11.05
C LEU A 205 -10.07 -16.59 -11.98
N THR A 206 -8.92 -17.17 -11.62
CA THR A 206 -8.32 -18.28 -12.36
C THR A 206 -9.28 -19.46 -12.47
N ILE A 207 -9.84 -19.90 -11.34
CA ILE A 207 -10.78 -21.02 -11.28
C ILE A 207 -12.08 -20.66 -12.01
N SER A 208 -12.59 -19.44 -11.86
CA SER A 208 -13.81 -18.98 -12.53
C SER A 208 -13.67 -19.02 -14.06
N LEU A 209 -12.55 -18.53 -14.60
CA LEU A 209 -12.26 -18.61 -16.03
C LEU A 209 -12.10 -20.06 -16.51
N PHE A 210 -11.44 -20.91 -15.72
CA PHE A 210 -11.31 -22.33 -16.04
C PHE A 210 -12.68 -23.03 -16.13
N PHE A 211 -13.56 -22.78 -15.15
CA PHE A 211 -14.92 -23.34 -15.12
C PHE A 211 -15.80 -22.77 -16.24
N LEU A 212 -15.66 -21.49 -16.55
CA LEU A 212 -16.35 -20.86 -17.69
C LEU A 212 -15.97 -21.56 -18.99
N LEU A 213 -14.68 -21.76 -19.25
CA LEU A 213 -14.21 -22.43 -20.47
C LEU A 213 -14.64 -23.90 -20.53
N GLU A 214 -14.63 -24.61 -19.39
CA GLU A 214 -15.12 -25.99 -19.28
C GLU A 214 -16.63 -26.09 -19.52
N PHE A 215 -17.43 -25.10 -19.07
CA PHE A 215 -18.86 -25.01 -19.34
C PHE A 215 -19.14 -24.69 -20.81
N LEU A 216 -18.44 -23.73 -21.41
CA LEU A 216 -18.61 -23.35 -22.81
C LEU A 216 -18.28 -24.50 -23.77
N ARG A 217 -17.47 -25.48 -23.34
CA ARG A 217 -17.20 -26.70 -24.10
C ARG A 217 -18.43 -27.61 -24.22
N GLU A 218 -19.24 -27.68 -23.16
CA GLU A 218 -20.44 -28.54 -23.11
C GLU A 218 -21.56 -27.82 -22.34
N ILE A 219 -22.33 -27.02 -23.07
CA ILE A 219 -23.41 -26.20 -22.52
C ILE A 219 -24.62 -27.11 -22.23
N SER A 220 -24.79 -27.50 -20.98
CA SER A 220 -25.98 -28.21 -20.51
C SER A 220 -26.28 -27.90 -19.04
N TRP A 221 -27.55 -27.97 -18.65
CA TRP A 221 -27.96 -27.76 -17.24
C TRP A 221 -27.35 -28.78 -16.29
N ARG A 222 -27.20 -30.03 -16.72
CA ARG A 222 -26.55 -31.09 -15.93
C ARG A 222 -25.07 -30.78 -15.69
N ASN A 223 -24.35 -30.36 -16.73
CA ASN A 223 -22.96 -29.96 -16.59
C ASN A 223 -22.83 -28.69 -15.74
N LEU A 224 -23.72 -27.70 -15.91
CA LEU A 224 -23.75 -26.49 -15.09
C LEU A 224 -23.94 -26.81 -13.61
N ALA A 225 -24.91 -27.65 -13.24
CA ALA A 225 -25.16 -28.02 -11.85
C ALA A 225 -23.97 -28.76 -11.22
N LEU A 226 -23.36 -29.69 -11.96
CA LEU A 226 -22.17 -30.41 -11.52
C LEU A 226 -20.98 -29.45 -11.30
N LEU A 227 -20.71 -28.59 -12.27
CA LEU A 227 -19.65 -27.60 -12.19
C LEU A 227 -19.91 -26.57 -11.07
N ALA A 228 -21.16 -26.12 -10.89
CA ALA A 228 -21.54 -25.21 -9.81
C ALA A 228 -21.29 -25.83 -8.42
N GLY A 229 -21.59 -27.12 -8.23
CA GLY A 229 -21.31 -27.83 -6.99
C GLY A 229 -19.81 -27.86 -6.66
N HIS A 230 -18.97 -28.19 -7.64
CA HIS A 230 -17.52 -28.16 -7.47
C HIS A 230 -16.99 -26.74 -7.24
N TYR A 231 -17.48 -25.76 -7.99
CA TYR A 231 -17.12 -24.35 -7.81
C TYR A 231 -17.50 -23.83 -6.41
N GLY A 232 -18.66 -24.24 -5.90
CA GLY A 232 -19.11 -23.93 -4.54
C GLY A 232 -18.11 -24.42 -3.48
N VAL A 233 -17.51 -25.60 -3.66
CA VAL A 233 -16.47 -26.11 -2.74
C VAL A 233 -15.11 -25.41 -2.96
N GLN A 234 -14.75 -25.14 -4.21
CA GLN A 234 -13.42 -24.59 -4.55
C GLN A 234 -13.28 -23.09 -4.26
N VAL A 235 -14.35 -22.32 -4.44
CA VAL A 235 -14.35 -20.84 -4.28
C VAL A 235 -15.39 -20.40 -3.26
N GLY A 236 -16.61 -20.94 -3.32
CA GLY A 236 -17.72 -20.52 -2.44
C GLY A 236 -17.45 -20.77 -0.95
N ALA A 237 -16.95 -21.95 -0.59
CA ALA A 237 -16.64 -22.29 0.80
C ALA A 237 -15.47 -21.46 1.36
N PRO A 238 -14.31 -21.31 0.68
CA PRO A 238 -13.28 -20.37 1.12
C PRO A 238 -13.77 -18.92 1.21
N LEU A 239 -14.58 -18.46 0.26
CA LEU A 239 -15.18 -17.13 0.29
C LEU A 239 -16.04 -16.93 1.54
N LEU A 240 -16.94 -17.88 1.84
CA LEU A 240 -17.80 -17.80 3.00
C LEU A 240 -16.98 -17.74 4.29
N LEU A 241 -15.98 -18.61 4.43
CA LEU A 241 -15.09 -18.62 5.59
C LEU A 241 -14.34 -17.29 5.76
N LEU A 242 -13.69 -16.81 4.69
CA LEU A 242 -12.97 -15.53 4.70
C LEU A 242 -13.92 -14.36 5.00
N PHE A 243 -15.10 -14.34 4.39
CA PHE A 243 -16.10 -13.30 4.62
C PHE A 243 -16.58 -13.28 6.07
N THR A 244 -16.94 -14.44 6.63
CA THR A 244 -17.35 -14.56 8.03
C THR A 244 -16.23 -14.15 8.99
N TRP A 245 -14.98 -14.45 8.67
CA TRP A 245 -13.83 -14.05 9.46
C TRP A 245 -13.58 -12.53 9.39
N LEU A 246 -13.61 -11.94 8.18
CA LEU A 246 -13.37 -10.51 7.95
C LEU A 246 -14.44 -9.60 8.57
N TYR A 247 -15.70 -10.01 8.48
CA TYR A 247 -16.85 -9.20 8.90
C TYR A 247 -17.48 -9.67 10.22
N GLY A 248 -16.90 -10.69 10.86
CA GLY A 248 -17.38 -11.18 12.16
C GLY A 248 -16.96 -10.31 13.36
N GLY A 249 -16.02 -9.39 13.16
CA GLY A 249 -15.54 -8.45 14.19
C GLY A 249 -16.34 -7.15 14.25
N GLN A 250 -15.76 -6.13 14.90
CA GLN A 250 -16.35 -4.79 14.90
C GLN A 250 -16.25 -4.16 13.50
N PRO A 251 -17.37 -3.68 12.92
CA PRO A 251 -17.35 -3.06 11.61
C PRO A 251 -16.68 -1.68 11.66
N VAL A 252 -16.02 -1.32 10.56
CA VAL A 252 -15.47 0.02 10.31
C VAL A 252 -16.10 0.52 9.02
N ASP A 253 -17.04 1.44 9.15
CA ASP A 253 -17.96 1.81 8.07
C ASP A 253 -17.45 2.95 7.18
N ASP A 254 -16.37 3.64 7.58
CA ASP A 254 -15.83 4.82 6.92
C ASP A 254 -14.48 4.57 6.23
N ARG A 255 -14.26 3.33 5.77
CA ARG A 255 -13.11 2.99 4.92
C ARG A 255 -13.28 3.60 3.53
N SER A 256 -12.15 3.87 2.88
CA SER A 256 -12.21 4.38 1.51
C SER A 256 -12.86 3.40 0.56
N SER A 257 -13.87 3.89 -0.15
CA SER A 257 -14.61 3.16 -1.17
C SER A 257 -13.78 2.96 -2.44
N GLN A 258 -12.80 3.83 -2.70
CA GLN A 258 -11.97 3.86 -3.89
C GLN A 258 -10.48 3.96 -3.53
N PRO A 259 -9.85 2.82 -3.19
CA PRO A 259 -8.42 2.77 -2.96
C PRO A 259 -7.65 3.32 -4.17
N TRP A 260 -6.59 4.07 -3.90
CA TRP A 260 -5.76 4.58 -4.98
C TRP A 260 -4.98 3.43 -5.62
N GLY A 261 -4.77 3.50 -6.94
CA GLY A 261 -3.86 2.61 -7.66
C GLY A 261 -4.47 1.72 -8.74
N PHE A 262 -5.78 1.52 -8.78
CA PHE A 262 -6.43 0.57 -9.71
C PHE A 262 -5.96 0.70 -11.18
N LEU A 263 -5.91 1.94 -11.70
CA LEU A 263 -5.42 2.23 -13.06
C LEU A 263 -3.91 2.53 -13.13
N ASN A 264 -3.26 2.76 -11.99
CA ASN A 264 -1.85 3.13 -11.92
C ASN A 264 -0.95 1.87 -11.87
N TYR A 265 -1.27 0.95 -10.95
CA TYR A 265 -0.54 -0.31 -10.72
C TYR A 265 -1.08 -1.43 -11.62
N ARG A 266 -1.00 -1.21 -12.92
CA ARG A 266 -1.41 -2.15 -13.96
C ARG A 266 -0.19 -2.75 -14.65
N ALA A 267 -0.37 -3.93 -15.23
CA ALA A 267 0.65 -4.51 -16.09
C ALA A 267 0.89 -3.60 -17.31
N LYS A 268 2.13 -3.60 -17.79
CA LYS A 268 2.53 -2.95 -19.04
C LYS A 268 3.17 -4.01 -19.92
N LEU A 269 2.90 -3.99 -21.23
CA LEU A 269 3.43 -4.99 -22.16
C LEU A 269 4.97 -5.05 -22.09
N ASP A 270 5.62 -3.90 -21.96
CA ASP A 270 7.06 -3.77 -21.76
C ASP A 270 7.54 -4.57 -20.54
N GLY A 271 6.80 -4.57 -19.44
CA GLY A 271 7.14 -5.32 -18.23
C GLY A 271 6.74 -6.80 -18.26
N VAL A 272 5.93 -7.21 -19.22
CA VAL A 272 5.51 -8.61 -19.42
C VAL A 272 6.48 -9.32 -20.37
N PHE A 273 6.90 -8.64 -21.44
CA PHE A 273 7.74 -9.22 -22.50
C PHE A 273 9.20 -8.76 -22.48
N ALA A 274 9.56 -7.77 -21.64
CA ALA A 274 10.93 -7.36 -21.40
C ALA A 274 11.20 -7.19 -19.90
N SER A 275 12.48 -7.27 -19.52
CA SER A 275 12.93 -7.00 -18.15
C SER A 275 14.34 -6.44 -18.12
N MET A 276 14.51 -5.34 -17.38
CA MET A 276 15.83 -4.77 -17.09
C MET A 276 16.70 -5.65 -16.18
N ASP A 277 16.11 -6.68 -15.55
CA ASP A 277 16.87 -7.69 -14.82
C ASP A 277 17.76 -8.51 -15.79
N GLN A 278 17.43 -8.53 -17.09
CA GLN A 278 18.14 -9.32 -18.09
C GLN A 278 19.20 -8.49 -18.84
N PRO A 279 20.42 -9.03 -19.06
CA PRO A 279 21.50 -8.30 -19.72
C PRO A 279 21.17 -7.91 -21.17
N HIS A 280 20.43 -8.75 -21.90
CA HIS A 280 20.10 -8.49 -23.30
C HIS A 280 19.09 -7.34 -23.48
N PHE A 281 18.17 -7.12 -22.53
CA PHE A 281 17.29 -5.95 -22.57
C PHE A 281 17.98 -4.66 -22.14
N ARG A 282 18.91 -4.71 -21.18
CA ARG A 282 19.77 -3.55 -20.86
C ARG A 282 20.65 -3.14 -22.04
N PHE A 283 21.17 -4.11 -22.78
CA PHE A 283 21.87 -3.83 -24.03
C PHE A 283 20.95 -3.13 -25.05
N ALA A 284 19.73 -3.64 -25.24
CA ALA A 284 18.75 -3.03 -26.15
C ALA A 284 18.31 -1.63 -25.69
N ASP A 285 18.15 -1.41 -24.39
CA ASP A 285 17.83 -0.11 -23.79
C ASP A 285 18.87 0.95 -24.13
N HIS A 286 20.15 0.58 -23.95
CA HIS A 286 21.27 1.49 -24.14
C HIS A 286 21.56 1.77 -25.62
N TRP A 287 21.46 0.76 -26.49
CA TRP A 287 21.93 0.85 -27.88
C TRP A 287 20.84 0.89 -28.96
N LEU A 288 19.61 0.46 -28.67
CA LEU A 288 18.53 0.37 -29.67
C LEU A 288 17.41 1.38 -29.41
N THR A 289 16.74 1.27 -28.27
CA THR A 289 15.61 2.14 -27.92
C THR A 289 15.43 2.13 -26.41
N PRO A 290 15.36 3.32 -25.77
CA PRO A 290 15.18 3.39 -24.33
C PRO A 290 13.80 2.84 -23.94
N PHE A 291 13.80 1.90 -22.99
CA PHE A 291 12.61 1.37 -22.36
C PHE A 291 12.10 2.36 -21.32
N ARG A 292 10.79 2.30 -21.08
CA ARG A 292 10.15 3.11 -20.05
C ARG A 292 10.53 2.58 -18.68
N SER A 293 10.74 3.49 -17.72
CA SER A 293 10.77 3.11 -16.31
C SER A 293 9.41 2.52 -15.92
N LEU A 294 9.45 1.35 -15.28
CA LEU A 294 8.27 0.61 -14.87
C LEU A 294 8.14 0.63 -13.35
N ASP A 295 6.91 0.77 -12.89
CA ASP A 295 6.57 0.53 -11.49
C ASP A 295 6.76 -0.96 -11.16
N GLY A 296 7.09 -1.25 -9.90
CA GLY A 296 7.34 -2.63 -9.45
C GLY A 296 6.14 -3.57 -9.67
N GLU A 297 4.91 -3.06 -9.71
CA GLU A 297 3.69 -3.85 -9.97
C GLU A 297 3.53 -4.23 -11.45
N ALA A 298 4.15 -3.50 -12.37
CA ALA A 298 4.15 -3.77 -13.80
C ALA A 298 5.24 -4.76 -14.26
N MET A 299 6.25 -5.05 -13.42
CA MET A 299 7.37 -5.96 -13.74
C MET A 299 6.97 -7.44 -13.61
N ASN A 300 6.32 -8.00 -14.63
CA ASN A 300 5.80 -9.38 -14.64
C ASN A 300 6.35 -10.20 -15.81
N TYR A 301 7.67 -10.20 -15.95
CA TYR A 301 8.39 -10.78 -17.08
C TYR A 301 8.16 -12.29 -17.25
N ILE A 302 7.78 -12.73 -18.45
CA ILE A 302 7.42 -14.13 -18.72
C ILE A 302 8.57 -15.01 -19.24
N GLY A 303 9.71 -14.43 -19.64
CA GLY A 303 10.81 -15.17 -20.26
C GLY A 303 10.71 -15.28 -21.78
N LEU A 304 11.87 -15.36 -22.45
CA LEU A 304 11.98 -15.39 -23.92
C LEU A 304 11.27 -16.61 -24.53
N VAL A 305 11.35 -17.78 -23.88
CA VAL A 305 10.74 -19.01 -24.41
C VAL A 305 9.21 -18.91 -24.43
N ALA A 306 8.61 -18.39 -23.35
CA ALA A 306 7.18 -18.18 -23.27
C ALA A 306 6.70 -17.08 -24.22
N ALA A 307 7.44 -15.97 -24.33
CA ALA A 307 7.14 -14.91 -25.28
C ALA A 307 7.12 -15.43 -26.73
N GLY A 308 8.18 -16.13 -27.15
CA GLY A 308 8.23 -16.74 -28.48
C GLY A 308 7.12 -17.75 -28.71
N GLY A 309 6.86 -18.64 -27.75
CA GLY A 309 5.77 -19.62 -27.81
C GLY A 309 4.39 -18.97 -27.94
N PHE A 310 4.13 -17.92 -27.15
CA PHE A 310 2.88 -17.16 -27.18
C PHE A 310 2.64 -16.51 -28.55
N PHE A 311 3.63 -15.79 -29.09
CA PHE A 311 3.48 -15.13 -30.39
C PHE A 311 3.36 -16.13 -31.55
N LEU A 312 4.03 -17.27 -31.49
CA LEU A 312 3.87 -18.33 -32.50
C LEU A 312 2.47 -18.95 -32.47
N LEU A 313 1.91 -19.19 -31.29
CA LEU A 313 0.54 -19.67 -31.14
C LEU A 313 -0.48 -18.62 -31.59
N LEU A 314 -0.26 -17.34 -31.27
CA LEU A 314 -1.10 -16.25 -31.74
C LEU A 314 -1.07 -16.14 -33.27
N TRP A 315 0.12 -16.19 -33.87
CA TRP A 315 0.28 -16.20 -35.33
C TRP A 315 -0.44 -17.40 -35.97
N ARG A 316 -0.38 -18.59 -35.35
CA ARG A 316 -1.12 -19.77 -35.81
C ARG A 316 -2.63 -19.53 -35.77
N ILE A 317 -3.17 -18.93 -34.71
CA ILE A 317 -4.60 -18.57 -34.63
C ILE A 317 -4.98 -17.65 -35.79
N ILE A 318 -4.20 -16.60 -36.03
CA ILE A 318 -4.45 -15.63 -37.10
C ILE A 318 -4.39 -16.32 -38.48
N ARG A 319 -3.34 -17.09 -38.75
CA ARG A 319 -3.13 -17.80 -40.02
C ARG A 319 -4.25 -18.80 -40.32
N THR A 320 -4.74 -19.49 -39.29
CA THR A 320 -5.79 -20.50 -39.44
C THR A 320 -7.20 -19.93 -39.24
N ARG A 321 -7.32 -18.61 -39.01
CA ARG A 321 -8.58 -17.93 -38.69
C ARG A 321 -9.35 -18.60 -37.54
N GLY A 322 -8.65 -19.25 -36.61
CA GLY A 322 -9.24 -20.01 -35.51
C GLY A 322 -9.99 -21.31 -35.90
N THR A 323 -9.93 -21.73 -37.17
CA THR A 323 -10.63 -22.93 -37.66
C THR A 323 -9.97 -24.24 -37.23
N THR A 324 -8.70 -24.20 -36.84
CA THR A 324 -7.96 -25.36 -36.34
C THR A 324 -7.77 -25.28 -34.84
N PRO A 325 -7.74 -26.43 -34.13
CA PRO A 325 -7.38 -26.46 -32.72
C PRO A 325 -6.03 -25.77 -32.47
N LEU A 326 -5.98 -24.99 -31.38
CA LEU A 326 -4.80 -24.23 -30.96
C LEU A 326 -3.57 -25.13 -30.81
N LEU A 327 -3.74 -26.24 -30.09
CA LEU A 327 -2.73 -27.25 -29.85
C LEU A 327 -3.07 -28.54 -30.61
N PRO A 328 -2.09 -29.21 -31.23
CA PRO A 328 -2.32 -30.44 -31.97
C PRO A 328 -2.67 -31.61 -31.04
N ASP A 329 -3.28 -32.64 -31.61
CA ASP A 329 -3.76 -33.83 -30.91
C ASP A 329 -2.65 -34.67 -30.27
N THR A 330 -1.41 -34.48 -30.73
CA THR A 330 -0.23 -35.09 -30.14
C THR A 330 0.12 -34.55 -28.76
N VAL A 331 -0.46 -33.41 -28.34
CA VAL A 331 -0.22 -32.81 -27.03
C VAL A 331 -1.17 -33.43 -25.99
N PRO A 332 -0.67 -34.12 -24.96
CA PRO A 332 -1.48 -34.63 -23.86
C PRO A 332 -2.24 -33.50 -23.17
N TYR A 333 -3.48 -33.78 -22.76
CA TYR A 333 -4.35 -32.80 -22.09
C TYR A 333 -4.52 -31.48 -22.88
N ARG A 334 -4.58 -31.55 -24.22
CA ARG A 334 -4.71 -30.37 -25.11
C ARG A 334 -5.82 -29.39 -24.69
N VAL A 335 -6.96 -29.91 -24.20
CA VAL A 335 -8.11 -29.09 -23.79
C VAL A 335 -7.75 -28.26 -22.56
N PHE A 336 -7.19 -28.90 -21.53
CA PHE A 336 -6.70 -28.21 -20.34
C PHE A 336 -5.68 -27.12 -20.67
N LEU A 337 -4.67 -27.42 -21.50
CA LEU A 337 -3.66 -26.43 -21.91
C LEU A 337 -4.27 -25.28 -22.74
N THR A 338 -5.28 -25.56 -23.56
CA THR A 338 -6.03 -24.53 -24.29
C THR A 338 -6.82 -23.64 -23.32
N HIS A 339 -7.44 -24.21 -22.29
CA HIS A 339 -8.10 -23.43 -21.24
C HIS A 339 -7.10 -22.55 -20.50
N LEU A 340 -5.92 -23.07 -20.13
CA LEU A 340 -4.87 -22.28 -19.49
C LEU A 340 -4.38 -21.13 -20.37
N PHE A 341 -4.16 -21.37 -21.66
CA PHE A 341 -3.76 -20.32 -22.61
C PHE A 341 -4.79 -19.18 -22.63
N TRP A 342 -6.08 -19.49 -22.76
CA TRP A 342 -7.12 -18.46 -22.79
C TRP A 342 -7.33 -17.79 -21.44
N ALA A 343 -7.38 -18.54 -20.33
CA ALA A 343 -7.52 -17.97 -19.00
C ALA A 343 -6.36 -17.00 -18.67
N GLY A 344 -5.12 -17.41 -18.96
CA GLY A 344 -3.94 -16.55 -18.81
C GLY A 344 -3.99 -15.31 -19.70
N THR A 345 -4.39 -15.46 -20.96
CA THR A 345 -4.50 -14.33 -21.90
C THR A 345 -5.58 -13.34 -21.48
N ILE A 346 -6.74 -13.82 -21.01
CA ILE A 346 -7.83 -12.98 -20.50
C ILE A 346 -7.39 -12.23 -19.25
N LEU A 347 -6.72 -12.91 -18.30
CA LEU A 347 -6.19 -12.22 -17.12
C LEU A 347 -5.05 -11.25 -17.45
N LEU A 348 -4.24 -11.51 -18.48
CA LEU A 348 -3.30 -10.51 -18.98
C LEU A 348 -4.04 -9.25 -19.44
N ILE A 349 -5.05 -9.39 -20.29
CA ILE A 349 -5.85 -8.24 -20.78
C ILE A 349 -6.48 -7.46 -19.61
N PHE A 350 -7.04 -8.18 -18.64
CA PHE A 350 -7.56 -7.57 -17.42
C PHE A 350 -6.46 -6.86 -16.62
N SER A 351 -5.29 -7.47 -16.44
CA SER A 351 -4.16 -6.89 -15.71
C SER A 351 -3.57 -5.65 -16.38
N LEU A 352 -3.70 -5.52 -17.71
CA LEU A 352 -3.34 -4.33 -18.48
C LEU A 352 -4.32 -3.16 -18.26
N GLY A 353 -5.41 -3.39 -17.53
CA GLY A 353 -6.45 -2.41 -17.22
C GLY A 353 -7.53 -2.28 -18.29
N PHE A 354 -7.65 -3.21 -19.23
CA PHE A 354 -8.70 -3.15 -20.26
C PHE A 354 -10.06 -3.61 -19.73
N PRO A 355 -11.17 -2.96 -20.14
CA PRO A 355 -11.23 -1.80 -21.04
C PRO A 355 -11.08 -0.45 -20.32
N PHE A 356 -10.89 -0.41 -19.00
CA PHE A 356 -10.92 0.80 -18.17
C PHE A 356 -9.86 1.84 -18.52
N VAL A 357 -8.75 1.45 -19.14
CA VAL A 357 -7.70 2.35 -19.61
C VAL A 357 -8.06 3.07 -20.92
N ILE A 358 -9.12 2.65 -21.61
CA ILE A 358 -9.59 3.31 -22.83
C ILE A 358 -10.26 4.63 -22.43
N PRO A 359 -9.83 5.78 -22.98
CA PRO A 359 -10.41 7.08 -22.65
C PRO A 359 -11.94 7.09 -22.76
N GLY A 360 -12.62 7.46 -21.68
CA GLY A 360 -14.09 7.49 -21.58
C GLY A 360 -14.72 6.22 -21.02
N MET A 361 -13.99 5.10 -20.97
CA MET A 361 -14.46 3.82 -20.39
C MET A 361 -14.08 3.66 -18.90
N GLU A 362 -13.41 4.64 -18.29
CA GLU A 362 -13.06 4.62 -16.85
C GLU A 362 -14.32 4.54 -15.98
N ARG A 363 -15.45 5.07 -16.47
CA ARG A 363 -16.75 5.03 -15.78
C ARG A 363 -17.24 3.62 -15.51
N LEU A 364 -16.79 2.63 -16.30
CA LEU A 364 -17.15 1.23 -16.10
C LEU A 364 -16.62 0.66 -14.77
N LEU A 365 -15.59 1.29 -14.19
CA LEU A 365 -15.04 0.90 -12.88
C LEU A 365 -16.10 0.91 -11.79
N LYS A 366 -17.09 1.81 -11.88
CA LYS A 366 -18.17 1.93 -10.89
C LYS A 366 -19.08 0.70 -10.83
N TYR A 367 -19.07 -0.14 -11.87
CA TYR A 367 -19.89 -1.36 -11.95
C TYR A 367 -19.12 -2.63 -11.60
N LEU A 368 -17.82 -2.53 -11.30
CA LEU A 368 -17.00 -3.68 -10.94
C LEU A 368 -17.26 -4.22 -9.53
N GLY A 369 -18.04 -3.50 -8.74
CA GLY A 369 -18.38 -3.88 -7.36
C GLY A 369 -17.12 -4.21 -6.55
N PRO A 370 -17.02 -5.40 -5.94
CA PRO A 370 -15.85 -5.78 -5.14
C PRO A 370 -14.52 -5.75 -5.91
N LEU A 371 -14.50 -5.89 -7.23
CA LEU A 371 -13.24 -5.87 -7.99
C LEU A 371 -12.58 -4.47 -7.97
N GLN A 372 -13.34 -3.39 -7.81
CA GLN A 372 -12.81 -2.02 -7.69
C GLN A 372 -11.90 -1.85 -6.45
N GLN A 373 -11.99 -2.77 -5.49
CA GLN A 373 -11.19 -2.78 -4.28
C GLN A 373 -9.72 -3.18 -4.52
N PHE A 374 -9.36 -3.74 -5.68
CA PHE A 374 -7.97 -4.07 -5.97
C PHE A 374 -7.11 -2.83 -6.26
N ARG A 375 -6.03 -2.66 -5.49
CA ARG A 375 -5.03 -1.62 -5.72
C ARG A 375 -4.16 -1.91 -6.96
N ALA A 376 -3.71 -3.15 -7.12
CA ALA A 376 -2.71 -3.51 -8.13
C ALA A 376 -3.23 -4.59 -9.09
N LEU A 377 -3.75 -4.16 -10.24
CA LEU A 377 -4.21 -5.05 -11.30
C LEU A 377 -3.06 -5.81 -11.97
N GLY A 378 -1.85 -5.25 -12.00
CA GLY A 378 -0.69 -5.87 -12.65
C GLY A 378 -0.40 -7.28 -12.14
N ARG A 379 -0.68 -7.54 -10.86
CA ARG A 379 -0.49 -8.85 -10.20
C ARG A 379 -1.34 -9.97 -10.80
N PHE A 380 -2.45 -9.67 -11.49
CA PHE A 380 -3.23 -10.70 -12.18
C PHE A 380 -2.49 -11.32 -13.38
N SER A 381 -1.45 -10.65 -13.89
CA SER A 381 -0.56 -11.22 -14.92
C SER A 381 0.32 -12.36 -14.41
N TRP A 382 0.40 -12.60 -13.10
CA TRP A 382 1.14 -13.74 -12.56
C TRP A 382 0.58 -15.09 -13.03
N LEU A 383 -0.74 -15.19 -13.28
CA LEU A 383 -1.28 -16.39 -13.93
C LEU A 383 -0.69 -16.54 -15.34
N PHE A 384 -0.67 -15.45 -16.10
CA PHE A 384 -0.16 -15.44 -17.47
C PHE A 384 1.30 -15.90 -17.53
N PHE A 385 2.14 -15.49 -16.57
CA PHE A 385 3.51 -16.00 -16.42
C PHE A 385 3.55 -17.54 -16.41
N TYR A 386 2.79 -18.18 -15.51
CA TYR A 386 2.81 -19.64 -15.39
C TYR A 386 2.17 -20.33 -16.58
N THR A 387 0.98 -19.88 -17.02
CA THR A 387 0.25 -20.54 -18.10
C THR A 387 0.98 -20.45 -19.44
N SER A 388 1.57 -19.29 -19.76
CA SER A 388 2.32 -19.11 -21.01
C SER A 388 3.56 -20.01 -21.05
N ASN A 389 4.32 -20.09 -19.95
CA ASN A 389 5.47 -20.98 -19.83
C ASN A 389 5.07 -22.47 -19.92
N ILE A 390 4.09 -22.91 -19.13
CA ILE A 390 3.63 -24.31 -19.13
C ILE A 390 3.18 -24.71 -20.54
N VAL A 391 2.37 -23.88 -21.20
CA VAL A 391 1.87 -24.15 -22.55
C VAL A 391 3.03 -24.15 -23.55
N ALA A 392 3.93 -23.17 -23.52
CA ALA A 392 5.05 -23.07 -24.45
C ALA A 392 5.99 -24.29 -24.37
N PHE A 393 6.41 -24.68 -23.16
CA PHE A 393 7.31 -25.82 -22.97
C PHE A 393 6.64 -27.16 -23.30
N ALA A 394 5.36 -27.35 -22.92
CA ALA A 394 4.63 -28.58 -23.26
C ALA A 394 4.36 -28.68 -24.77
N TRP A 395 3.97 -27.57 -25.40
CA TRP A 395 3.74 -27.50 -26.84
C TRP A 395 5.03 -27.75 -27.62
N ALA A 396 6.13 -27.08 -27.26
CA ALA A 396 7.41 -27.27 -27.91
C ALA A 396 7.85 -28.73 -27.84
N TRP A 397 7.83 -29.35 -26.65
CA TRP A 397 8.26 -30.73 -26.45
C TRP A 397 7.51 -31.73 -27.34
N HIS A 398 6.18 -31.63 -27.39
CA HIS A 398 5.32 -32.59 -28.09
C HIS A 398 5.19 -32.33 -29.60
N THR A 399 5.60 -31.17 -30.08
CA THR A 399 5.53 -30.83 -31.52
C THR A 399 6.88 -30.90 -32.24
N TRP A 400 8.00 -30.64 -31.57
CA TRP A 400 9.34 -30.62 -32.20
C TRP A 400 10.00 -32.01 -32.32
N ASN A 401 9.26 -33.01 -32.80
CA ASN A 401 9.67 -34.43 -32.77
C ASN A 401 10.98 -34.75 -33.51
N LYS A 402 11.39 -33.98 -34.53
CA LYS A 402 12.66 -34.16 -35.29
C LYS A 402 13.84 -33.32 -34.78
N LYS A 403 13.63 -32.38 -33.85
CA LYS A 403 14.65 -31.41 -33.37
C LYS A 403 14.70 -31.34 -31.84
N LYS A 404 14.59 -32.47 -31.14
CA LYS A 404 14.64 -32.53 -29.66
C LYS A 404 15.96 -32.03 -29.07
N TRP A 405 17.01 -31.91 -29.88
CA TRP A 405 18.28 -31.26 -29.50
C TRP A 405 18.13 -29.76 -29.13
N GLY A 406 17.06 -29.09 -29.59
CA GLY A 406 16.76 -27.71 -29.21
C GLY A 406 16.16 -27.57 -27.81
N MET A 407 15.65 -28.65 -27.21
CA MET A 407 15.01 -28.60 -25.89
C MET A 407 15.99 -28.27 -24.75
N PRO A 408 17.21 -28.84 -24.70
CA PRO A 408 18.26 -28.37 -23.80
C PRO A 408 18.58 -26.88 -23.96
N VAL A 409 18.56 -26.34 -25.18
CA VAL A 409 18.82 -24.91 -25.42
C VAL A 409 17.73 -24.04 -24.81
N LEU A 410 16.45 -24.38 -25.01
CA LEU A 410 15.34 -23.64 -24.38
C LEU A 410 15.39 -23.71 -22.85
N ALA A 411 15.72 -24.89 -22.30
CA ALA A 411 15.88 -25.05 -20.86
C ALA A 411 17.09 -24.24 -20.33
N LEU A 412 18.19 -24.17 -21.08
CA LEU A 412 19.36 -23.36 -20.74
C LEU A 412 19.05 -21.86 -20.79
N VAL A 413 18.31 -21.39 -21.81
CA VAL A 413 17.86 -19.99 -21.90
C VAL A 413 17.06 -19.63 -20.66
N LEU A 414 16.06 -20.43 -20.29
CA LEU A 414 15.31 -20.22 -19.06
C LEU A 414 16.20 -20.24 -17.81
N GLY A 415 17.17 -21.17 -17.73
CA GLY A 415 18.11 -21.24 -16.61
C GLY A 415 18.97 -19.98 -16.47
N LEU A 416 19.45 -19.43 -17.59
CA LEU A 416 20.20 -18.18 -17.63
C LEU A 416 19.30 -16.98 -17.24
N GLU A 417 18.08 -16.92 -17.77
CA GLU A 417 17.12 -15.86 -17.42
C GLU A 417 16.78 -15.88 -15.94
N ALA A 418 16.52 -17.06 -15.36
CA ALA A 418 16.26 -17.24 -13.94
C ALA A 418 17.47 -16.84 -13.08
N PHE A 419 18.69 -17.18 -13.53
CA PHE A 419 19.93 -16.78 -12.86
C PHE A 419 20.09 -15.25 -12.82
N PHE A 420 19.94 -14.57 -13.96
CA PHE A 420 20.06 -13.11 -13.98
C PHE A 420 18.93 -12.43 -13.20
N PHE A 421 17.70 -12.94 -13.33
CA PHE A 421 16.55 -12.41 -12.61
C PHE A 421 16.77 -12.42 -11.09
N ILE A 422 17.24 -13.53 -10.52
CA ILE A 422 17.43 -13.65 -9.07
C ILE A 422 18.68 -12.94 -8.54
N GLN A 423 19.72 -12.82 -9.37
CA GLN A 423 20.97 -12.15 -8.99
C GLN A 423 20.87 -10.63 -9.07
N HIS A 424 20.04 -10.08 -9.97
CA HIS A 424 19.88 -8.63 -10.08
C HIS A 424 19.11 -8.01 -8.93
N ARG A 425 18.33 -8.80 -8.18
CA ARG A 425 17.53 -8.33 -7.04
C ARG A 425 18.38 -8.26 -5.79
N ASP A 426 18.44 -7.09 -5.16
CA ASP A 426 19.01 -6.97 -3.82
C ASP A 426 18.04 -7.58 -2.80
N LEU A 427 18.44 -8.73 -2.28
CA LEU A 427 17.73 -9.49 -1.25
C LEU A 427 18.72 -9.84 -0.12
N ARG A 428 19.72 -8.97 0.09
CA ARG A 428 20.61 -9.12 1.24
C ARG A 428 19.81 -8.91 2.53
N LEU A 429 20.30 -9.48 3.62
CA LEU A 429 19.78 -9.15 4.93
C LEU A 429 20.59 -8.00 5.51
N ASP A 430 19.91 -6.98 6.01
CA ASP A 430 20.50 -5.86 6.74
C ASP A 430 20.33 -6.09 8.25
N LEU A 431 21.29 -5.61 9.03
CA LEU A 431 21.25 -5.69 10.49
C LEU A 431 20.40 -4.55 11.06
N VAL A 432 19.45 -4.90 11.91
CA VAL A 432 18.76 -3.96 12.81
C VAL A 432 19.31 -4.15 14.22
N PRO A 433 20.12 -3.21 14.74
CA PRO A 433 20.77 -3.34 16.05
C PRO A 433 19.78 -3.60 17.18
N GLY A 434 18.62 -2.93 17.17
CA GLY A 434 17.56 -3.11 18.18
C GLY A 434 16.97 -4.52 18.25
N LEU A 435 17.23 -5.37 17.26
CA LEU A 435 16.81 -6.77 17.27
C LEU A 435 17.87 -7.75 17.80
N LYS A 436 19.14 -7.33 17.98
CA LYS A 436 20.27 -8.24 18.26
C LYS A 436 20.49 -8.62 19.73
N GLU A 437 19.67 -8.12 20.67
CA GLU A 437 19.93 -8.01 22.12
C GLU A 437 20.75 -6.74 22.43
N ASP A 438 20.36 -6.02 23.48
CA ASP A 438 20.94 -4.73 23.98
C ASP A 438 20.40 -3.40 23.42
N MET A 439 19.09 -3.30 23.15
CA MET A 439 18.45 -1.97 23.20
C MET A 439 18.00 -1.70 24.64
N PRO A 440 18.65 -0.80 25.41
CA PRO A 440 18.27 -0.52 26.80
C PRO A 440 16.79 -0.17 26.92
N LEU A 441 16.26 0.60 25.96
CA LEU A 441 14.84 0.99 25.90
C LEU A 441 13.85 -0.19 25.90
N THR A 442 14.28 -1.38 25.48
CA THR A 442 13.45 -2.58 25.46
C THR A 442 13.66 -3.49 26.67
N GLN A 443 14.63 -3.16 27.53
CA GLN A 443 14.91 -3.88 28.76
C GLN A 443 14.06 -3.31 29.89
N LYS A 444 13.43 -4.19 30.68
CA LYS A 444 12.60 -3.81 31.84
C LYS A 444 13.34 -2.96 32.87
N ALA A 445 14.67 -3.04 32.92
CA ALA A 445 15.50 -2.25 33.82
C ALA A 445 15.48 -0.74 33.49
N PHE A 446 15.17 -0.36 32.25
CA PHE A 446 15.13 1.04 31.79
C PHE A 446 13.72 1.53 31.47
N LEU A 447 12.84 0.65 30.98
CA LEU A 447 11.47 0.98 30.64
C LEU A 447 10.54 -0.11 31.15
N ASN A 448 9.60 0.22 32.03
CA ASN A 448 8.50 -0.66 32.39
C ASN A 448 7.33 -0.42 31.42
N PRO A 449 6.99 -1.37 30.54
CA PRO A 449 5.92 -1.18 29.55
C PRO A 449 4.57 -0.88 30.18
N ALA A 450 4.33 -1.33 31.41
CA ALA A 450 3.06 -1.12 32.10
C ALA A 450 2.80 0.35 32.48
N ASP A 451 3.81 1.21 32.48
CA ASP A 451 3.67 2.62 32.87
C ASP A 451 3.13 3.48 31.71
N TYR A 452 3.17 2.97 30.48
CA TYR A 452 2.76 3.67 29.27
C TYR A 452 1.59 2.93 28.61
N GLN A 453 0.74 3.65 27.90
CA GLN A 453 -0.37 3.03 27.15
C GLN A 453 -0.10 2.86 25.66
N ALA A 454 0.69 3.74 25.06
CA ALA A 454 1.09 3.68 23.66
C ALA A 454 2.33 4.56 23.41
N SER A 455 2.95 4.39 22.25
CA SER A 455 4.04 5.24 21.77
C SER A 455 3.58 6.19 20.67
N LEU A 456 4.18 7.38 20.63
CA LEU A 456 3.94 8.41 19.61
C LEU A 456 5.29 8.80 19.01
N THR A 457 5.41 8.84 17.68
CA THR A 457 6.67 9.24 17.03
C THR A 457 6.64 10.67 16.50
N ILE A 458 7.80 11.32 16.53
CA ILE A 458 8.10 12.56 15.80
C ILE A 458 9.42 12.37 15.02
N PRO A 459 9.43 12.46 13.68
CA PRO A 459 8.30 12.69 12.77
C PRO A 459 7.14 11.70 12.92
N PHE A 460 5.92 12.21 12.77
CA PHE A 460 4.71 11.40 12.80
C PHE A 460 4.40 10.86 11.41
N PHE A 461 4.09 9.57 11.34
CA PHE A 461 3.65 8.92 10.11
C PHE A 461 2.27 8.28 10.26
N HIS A 462 1.51 8.34 9.17
CA HIS A 462 0.22 7.72 9.03
C HIS A 462 -0.04 7.35 7.57
N LEU A 463 -0.07 6.04 7.30
CA LEU A 463 -0.39 5.45 6.00
C LEU A 463 -1.54 4.46 6.16
N GLY A 464 -2.51 4.54 5.24
CA GLY A 464 -3.56 3.52 5.12
C GLY A 464 -4.98 4.02 4.90
N SER A 465 -5.30 5.26 5.23
CA SER A 465 -6.68 5.78 5.11
C SER A 465 -7.12 6.05 3.67
N GLU A 466 -6.19 5.95 2.71
CA GLU A 466 -6.36 6.32 1.28
C GLU A 466 -6.74 7.79 1.06
N ASN A 467 -6.69 8.60 2.12
CA ASN A 467 -7.10 10.00 2.15
C ASN A 467 -5.96 10.90 2.65
N PHE A 468 -5.22 10.45 3.66
CA PHE A 468 -4.00 11.09 4.15
C PHE A 468 -2.81 10.13 4.01
N TRP A 469 -1.70 10.62 3.46
CA TRP A 469 -0.45 9.86 3.29
C TRP A 469 0.71 10.63 3.90
N TRP A 470 0.98 10.38 5.17
CA TRP A 470 2.13 10.93 5.87
C TRP A 470 3.17 9.82 5.99
N GLU A 471 4.12 9.80 5.06
CA GLU A 471 5.14 8.77 4.97
C GLU A 471 6.10 8.80 6.18
N PRO A 472 6.62 7.64 6.60
CA PRO A 472 7.67 7.61 7.62
C PRO A 472 8.94 8.29 7.13
N GLU A 473 9.52 9.11 8.00
CA GLU A 473 10.79 9.77 7.74
C GLU A 473 11.89 9.27 8.68
N GLY A 474 13.03 8.92 8.11
CA GLY A 474 14.18 8.45 8.88
C GLY A 474 13.95 7.08 9.53
N PHE A 475 14.71 6.81 10.58
CA PHE A 475 14.74 5.51 11.26
C PHE A 475 13.70 5.39 12.40
N ILE A 476 12.98 6.46 12.73
CA ILE A 476 12.05 6.50 13.88
C ILE A 476 10.94 5.45 13.77
N GLN A 477 10.52 5.14 12.54
CA GLN A 477 9.55 4.07 12.25
C GLN A 477 10.09 2.70 12.70
N GLN A 478 11.35 2.39 12.36
CA GLN A 478 11.99 1.13 12.75
C GLN A 478 12.09 1.02 14.27
N GLU A 479 12.51 2.09 14.96
CA GLU A 479 12.64 2.10 16.41
C GLU A 479 11.30 1.87 17.12
N ALA A 480 10.25 2.55 16.67
CA ALA A 480 8.91 2.37 17.23
C ALA A 480 8.38 0.94 17.01
N MET A 481 8.63 0.36 15.83
CA MET A 481 8.26 -1.03 15.53
C MET A 481 9.07 -2.04 16.34
N VAL A 482 10.37 -1.82 16.54
CA VAL A 482 11.22 -2.65 17.42
C VAL A 482 10.72 -2.60 18.86
N LEU A 483 10.42 -1.40 19.37
CA LEU A 483 9.87 -1.21 20.70
C LEU A 483 8.54 -1.97 20.85
N ALA A 484 7.62 -1.81 19.90
CA ALA A 484 6.32 -2.48 19.93
C ALA A 484 6.47 -4.01 19.94
N MET A 485 7.31 -4.59 19.08
CA MET A 485 7.56 -6.04 19.05
C MET A 485 8.10 -6.59 20.37
N ARG A 486 9.00 -5.85 21.02
CA ARG A 486 9.71 -6.34 22.22
C ARG A 486 8.97 -6.08 23.53
N THR A 487 8.16 -5.02 23.59
CA THR A 487 7.53 -4.56 24.84
C THR A 487 6.03 -4.69 24.87
N GLY A 488 5.39 -4.83 23.71
CA GLY A 488 3.93 -4.81 23.58
C GLY A 488 3.30 -3.42 23.60
N ILE A 489 4.09 -2.34 23.80
CA ILE A 489 3.58 -0.97 23.74
C ILE A 489 3.10 -0.70 22.31
N PRO A 490 1.79 -0.48 22.08
CA PRO A 490 1.26 -0.22 20.75
C PRO A 490 1.67 1.18 20.25
N MET A 491 1.54 1.43 18.95
CA MET A 491 1.85 2.73 18.35
C MET A 491 0.56 3.52 18.04
N MET A 492 0.57 4.81 18.36
CA MET A 492 -0.45 5.77 17.88
C MET A 492 -0.36 5.93 16.35
N ASN A 493 0.85 5.81 15.82
CA ASN A 493 1.14 5.83 14.38
C ASN A 493 0.49 4.66 13.65
N ALA A 494 0.27 4.84 12.35
CA ALA A 494 -0.28 3.79 11.49
C ALA A 494 0.52 3.61 10.21
N MET A 495 0.82 2.36 9.88
CA MET A 495 1.23 1.95 8.53
C MET A 495 0.42 0.71 8.16
N MET A 496 -0.85 0.92 7.83
CA MET A 496 -1.81 -0.14 7.57
C MET A 496 -2.50 0.12 6.23
N SER A 497 -3.51 -0.67 5.89
CA SER A 497 -4.29 -0.51 4.68
C SER A 497 -5.76 -0.32 5.02
N ARG A 498 -6.41 0.63 4.33
CA ARG A 498 -7.84 0.92 4.42
C ARG A 498 -8.32 1.25 5.83
N THR A 499 -7.51 1.94 6.63
CA THR A 499 -7.91 2.36 7.98
C THR A 499 -9.06 3.38 7.93
N SER A 500 -9.81 3.49 9.02
CA SER A 500 -10.89 4.47 9.18
C SER A 500 -10.41 5.90 8.96
N LEU A 501 -11.15 6.66 8.15
CA LEU A 501 -10.88 8.09 7.93
C LEU A 501 -11.06 8.89 9.22
N ARG A 502 -12.14 8.65 9.97
CA ARG A 502 -12.44 9.35 11.23
C ARG A 502 -11.36 9.12 12.27
N GLN A 503 -10.93 7.88 12.44
CA GLN A 503 -9.86 7.52 13.38
C GLN A 503 -8.53 8.17 12.98
N THR A 504 -8.20 8.13 11.68
CA THR A 504 -7.02 8.81 11.12
C THR A 504 -7.07 10.31 11.43
N TYR A 505 -8.20 10.95 11.16
CA TYR A 505 -8.42 12.37 11.39
C TYR A 505 -8.22 12.75 12.87
N ASN A 506 -8.75 11.95 13.80
CA ASN A 506 -8.57 12.13 15.24
C ASN A 506 -7.09 11.99 15.67
N LEU A 507 -6.33 11.08 15.06
CA LEU A 507 -4.91 10.87 15.37
C LEU A 507 -4.02 12.01 14.86
N LEU A 508 -4.31 12.55 13.68
CA LEU A 508 -3.53 13.67 13.12
C LEU A 508 -3.58 14.93 14.01
N GLN A 509 -4.65 15.09 14.80
CA GLN A 509 -4.77 16.18 15.79
C GLN A 509 -3.71 16.12 16.89
N LEU A 510 -3.12 14.95 17.18
CA LEU A 510 -2.08 14.82 18.22
C LEU A 510 -0.78 15.53 17.86
N VAL A 511 -0.54 15.74 16.57
CA VAL A 511 0.75 16.22 16.06
C VAL A 511 0.64 17.49 15.24
N SER A 512 -0.58 17.95 14.98
CA SER A 512 -0.83 19.32 14.52
C SER A 512 -0.50 20.33 15.62
N GLU A 513 -0.38 21.61 15.25
CA GLU A 513 -0.17 22.65 16.25
C GLU A 513 -1.30 22.68 17.31
N PRO A 514 -1.02 23.14 18.56
CA PRO A 514 -2.03 23.19 19.61
C PRO A 514 -3.16 24.19 19.30
N TYR A 515 -4.22 23.70 18.67
CA TYR A 515 -5.38 24.51 18.24
C TYR A 515 -6.69 24.10 18.94
N ARG A 516 -6.91 22.80 19.07
CA ARG A 516 -8.03 22.17 19.78
C ARG A 516 -7.50 21.01 20.60
N ARG A 517 -8.26 20.64 21.62
CA ARG A 517 -8.04 19.38 22.33
C ARG A 517 -8.21 18.22 21.34
N PRO A 518 -7.20 17.35 21.16
CA PRO A 518 -7.34 16.22 20.24
C PRO A 518 -8.45 15.26 20.67
N ALA A 519 -9.37 14.94 19.76
CA ALA A 519 -10.53 14.10 20.03
C ALA A 519 -10.15 12.69 20.49
N VAL A 520 -9.05 12.14 19.96
CA VAL A 520 -8.57 10.80 20.32
C VAL A 520 -8.26 10.65 21.82
N LEU A 521 -8.02 11.74 22.56
CA LEU A 521 -7.80 11.67 24.00
C LEU A 521 -9.02 11.15 24.78
N GLU A 522 -10.23 11.31 24.23
CA GLU A 522 -11.47 10.76 24.81
C GLU A 522 -11.62 9.27 24.55
N ASP A 523 -11.01 8.79 23.46
CA ASP A 523 -11.05 7.38 23.05
C ASP A 523 -9.97 6.53 23.75
N LEU A 524 -9.01 7.15 24.44
CA LEU A 524 -7.95 6.45 25.16
C LEU A 524 -8.52 5.66 26.36
N PRO A 525 -8.21 4.36 26.50
CA PRO A 525 -8.76 3.52 27.56
C PRO A 525 -8.13 3.80 28.94
N SER A 526 -7.09 4.64 29.02
CA SER A 526 -6.42 4.98 30.28
C SER A 526 -5.86 6.40 30.28
N GLN A 527 -5.52 6.90 31.47
CA GLN A 527 -4.85 8.20 31.66
C GLN A 527 -3.32 8.09 31.78
N LYS A 528 -2.75 6.92 31.48
CA LYS A 528 -1.29 6.73 31.51
C LYS A 528 -0.60 7.62 30.47
N PRO A 529 0.65 8.03 30.70
CA PRO A 529 1.41 8.78 29.70
C PRO A 529 1.57 7.98 28.40
N LEU A 530 1.75 8.71 27.30
CA LEU A 530 2.29 8.18 26.05
C LEU A 530 3.81 8.17 26.13
N LEU A 531 4.45 7.28 25.37
CA LEU A 531 5.91 7.28 25.19
C LEU A 531 6.26 8.00 23.88
N LEU A 532 6.76 9.22 23.97
CA LEU A 532 7.14 10.03 22.82
C LEU A 532 8.55 9.64 22.35
N LEU A 533 8.67 9.10 21.14
CA LEU A 533 9.94 8.82 20.47
C LEU A 533 10.23 9.93 19.46
N ARG A 534 11.33 10.65 19.64
CA ARG A 534 11.69 11.80 18.81
C ARG A 534 13.04 11.60 18.14
N ASP A 535 13.07 11.73 16.82
CA ASP A 535 14.29 11.82 16.03
C ASP A 535 14.75 13.28 15.98
N GLU A 536 15.79 13.62 16.75
CA GLU A 536 16.27 15.00 16.92
C GLU A 536 16.71 15.66 15.62
N GLU A 537 17.34 14.91 14.71
CA GLU A 537 17.86 15.48 13.46
C GLU A 537 16.73 15.96 12.55
N ARG A 538 15.67 15.15 12.43
CA ARG A 538 14.47 15.50 11.64
C ARG A 538 13.61 16.52 12.36
N PHE A 539 13.50 16.40 13.69
CA PHE A 539 12.77 17.34 14.52
C PHE A 539 13.31 18.76 14.36
N VAL A 540 14.62 18.95 14.43
CA VAL A 540 15.24 20.28 14.25
C VAL A 540 15.04 20.80 12.82
N GLY A 541 15.15 19.94 11.80
CA GLY A 541 14.94 20.33 10.40
C GLY A 541 13.51 20.74 10.05
N GLN A 542 12.51 20.27 10.80
CA GLN A 542 11.09 20.59 10.63
C GLN A 542 10.48 21.22 11.90
N ALA A 543 11.31 21.89 12.71
CA ALA A 543 10.92 22.41 14.01
C ALA A 543 9.62 23.22 14.01
N PRO A 544 9.32 24.10 13.02
CA PRO A 544 8.07 24.85 12.99
C PRO A 544 6.81 23.99 13.04
N ARG A 545 6.86 22.75 12.51
CA ARG A 545 5.70 21.84 12.48
C ARG A 545 5.41 21.21 13.85
N TRP A 546 6.44 20.99 14.66
CA TRP A 546 6.36 20.21 15.90
C TRP A 546 6.90 20.97 17.12
N GLU A 547 7.02 22.29 17.04
CA GLU A 547 7.67 23.16 18.03
C GLU A 547 7.14 22.93 19.45
N HIS A 548 5.84 22.65 19.60
CA HIS A 548 5.22 22.36 20.88
C HIS A 548 5.84 21.15 21.61
N PHE A 549 6.37 20.16 20.86
CA PHE A 549 7.12 19.03 21.43
C PHE A 549 8.56 19.38 21.84
N ALA A 550 9.07 20.59 21.57
CA ALA A 550 10.33 21.07 22.14
C ALA A 550 10.19 21.49 23.60
N ASP A 551 8.97 21.87 24.01
CA ASP A 551 8.73 22.51 25.30
C ASP A 551 8.52 21.52 26.44
N THR A 552 9.61 21.24 27.16
CA THR A 552 9.61 20.37 28.34
C THR A 552 8.83 20.96 29.53
N SER A 553 8.56 22.27 29.57
CA SER A 553 7.81 22.91 30.66
C SER A 553 6.33 22.46 30.72
N SER A 554 5.84 21.82 29.65
CA SER A 554 4.50 21.22 29.58
C SER A 554 4.38 19.89 30.35
N GLY A 555 5.44 19.45 31.04
CA GLY A 555 5.45 18.26 31.89
C GLY A 555 5.94 16.99 31.21
N MET A 556 6.67 17.09 30.10
CA MET A 556 7.36 15.92 29.53
C MET A 556 8.53 15.53 30.42
N GLU A 557 8.62 14.24 30.76
CA GLU A 557 9.74 13.71 31.56
C GLU A 557 10.71 12.94 30.67
N TRP A 558 12.00 13.10 30.92
CA TRP A 558 13.04 12.42 30.16
C TRP A 558 13.13 10.94 30.57
N VAL A 559 13.07 10.03 29.59
CA VAL A 559 13.13 8.58 29.83
C VAL A 559 14.45 8.01 29.33
N TYR A 560 14.86 8.39 28.12
CA TYR A 560 16.04 7.83 27.47
C TYR A 560 16.57 8.75 26.37
N ALA A 561 17.88 8.71 26.12
CA ALA A 561 18.43 9.24 24.88
C ALA A 561 19.63 8.40 24.42
N LYS A 562 19.74 8.24 23.11
CA LYS A 562 20.91 7.66 22.44
C LYS A 562 21.04 8.26 21.05
N GLU A 563 22.22 8.80 20.76
CA GLU A 563 22.52 9.43 19.47
C GLU A 563 21.45 10.45 19.09
N ARG A 564 20.71 10.23 18.00
CA ARG A 564 19.62 11.09 17.51
C ARG A 564 18.23 10.71 18.06
N LEU A 565 18.08 9.61 18.79
CA LEU A 565 16.82 9.21 19.42
C LEU A 565 16.70 9.81 20.84
N LYS A 566 15.64 10.57 21.10
CA LYS A 566 15.23 10.96 22.46
C LYS A 566 13.84 10.41 22.77
N VAL A 567 13.65 9.96 24.00
CA VAL A 567 12.40 9.36 24.46
C VAL A 567 11.92 10.05 25.72
N PHE A 568 10.63 10.39 25.74
CA PHE A 568 9.99 11.11 26.83
C PHE A 568 8.71 10.43 27.27
N ALA A 569 8.38 10.54 28.55
CA ALA A 569 7.04 10.31 29.05
C ALA A 569 6.21 11.55 28.77
N LEU A 570 5.14 11.39 28.00
CA LEU A 570 4.24 12.45 27.56
C LEU A 570 2.90 12.30 28.30
N PRO A 571 2.68 13.01 29.42
CA PRO A 571 1.40 12.97 30.13
C PRO A 571 0.30 13.58 29.26
N LEU A 572 -0.92 13.05 29.33
CA LEU A 572 -2.04 13.55 28.50
C LEU A 572 -2.37 15.03 28.76
N SER A 573 -2.09 15.54 29.97
CA SER A 573 -2.22 16.97 30.30
C SER A 573 -1.32 17.89 29.47
N PHE A 574 -0.29 17.34 28.81
CA PHE A 574 0.59 18.08 27.91
C PHE A 574 -0.20 18.81 26.82
N PHE A 575 -1.21 18.16 26.23
CA PHE A 575 -1.98 18.73 25.13
C PHE A 575 -2.78 19.97 25.59
N GLU A 576 -3.40 19.90 26.77
CA GLU A 576 -4.14 21.05 27.33
C GLU A 576 -3.22 22.19 27.72
N LYS A 577 -2.11 21.89 28.42
CA LYS A 577 -1.12 22.92 28.80
C LYS A 577 -0.52 23.60 27.56
N SER A 578 -0.27 22.84 26.49
CA SER A 578 0.24 23.37 25.23
C SER A 578 -0.78 24.28 24.54
N LEU A 579 -2.06 23.88 24.55
CA LEU A 579 -3.16 24.69 24.02
C LEU A 579 -3.35 25.99 24.82
N GLU A 580 -3.38 25.92 26.16
CA GLU A 580 -3.49 27.08 27.03
C GLU A 580 -2.32 28.05 26.83
N ARG A 581 -1.10 27.54 26.74
CA ARG A 581 0.09 28.35 26.47
C ARG A 581 0.00 29.04 25.11
N ARG A 582 -0.44 28.32 24.07
CA ARG A 582 -0.63 28.89 22.72
C ARG A 582 -1.68 30.00 22.74
N ARG A 583 -2.83 29.77 23.38
CA ARG A 583 -3.89 30.78 23.57
C ARG A 583 -3.34 32.02 24.28
N LYS A 584 -2.59 31.82 25.36
CA LYS A 584 -1.98 32.92 26.12
C LYS A 584 -0.95 33.69 25.28
N SER A 585 -0.05 33.01 24.56
CA SER A 585 0.94 33.66 23.68
C SER A 585 0.26 34.56 22.66
N VAL A 586 -0.77 34.06 21.98
CA VAL A 586 -1.51 34.84 20.97
C VAL A 586 -2.20 36.05 21.61
N LEU A 587 -2.78 35.89 22.79
CA LEU A 587 -3.43 36.98 23.50
C LEU A 587 -2.42 38.04 23.98
N ASP A 588 -1.28 37.61 24.52
CA ASP A 588 -0.20 38.49 24.97
C ASP A 588 0.39 39.27 23.78
N GLU A 589 0.62 38.62 22.64
CA GLU A 589 1.04 39.25 21.38
C GLU A 589 0.02 40.29 20.90
N MET A 590 -1.28 39.96 20.95
CA MET A 590 -2.34 40.87 20.54
C MET A 590 -2.45 42.11 21.46
N ASN A 591 -2.10 41.96 22.74
CA ASN A 591 -2.15 43.02 23.74
C ASN A 591 -0.83 43.82 23.87
N ALA A 592 0.25 43.40 23.21
CA ALA A 592 1.58 44.01 23.36
C ALA A 592 1.72 45.43 22.76
N GLY A 593 0.65 45.98 22.17
CA GLY A 593 0.55 47.40 21.78
C GLY A 593 1.32 47.81 20.52
N HIS A 594 1.96 46.85 19.82
CA HIS A 594 2.76 47.11 18.61
C HIS A 594 2.03 46.77 17.30
N LEU A 595 0.75 46.39 17.36
CA LEU A 595 -0.07 46.06 16.18
C LEU A 595 -0.79 47.31 15.67
N ALA A 596 -0.87 47.45 14.34
CA ALA A 596 -1.61 48.52 13.70
C ALA A 596 -3.02 48.06 13.31
N GLU A 597 -3.99 48.98 13.28
CA GLU A 597 -5.33 48.68 12.80
C GLU A 597 -5.42 48.87 11.27
N GLN A 598 -5.94 47.86 10.57
CA GLN A 598 -6.15 47.88 9.12
C GLN A 598 -7.45 47.12 8.79
N ASN A 599 -8.43 47.81 8.20
CA ASN A 599 -9.72 47.23 7.78
C ASN A 599 -10.47 46.45 8.90
N GLY A 600 -10.38 46.89 10.16
CA GLY A 600 -11.00 46.22 11.31
C GLY A 600 -10.24 44.98 11.81
N TYR A 601 -9.00 44.80 11.37
CA TYR A 601 -8.04 43.80 11.85
C TYR A 601 -6.86 44.49 12.50
N LEU A 602 -6.19 43.79 13.41
CA LEU A 602 -4.89 44.17 13.95
C LEU A 602 -3.81 43.43 13.14
N VAL A 603 -2.79 44.15 12.66
CA VAL A 603 -1.73 43.59 11.82
C VAL A 603 -0.34 43.92 12.35
N SER A 604 0.61 43.01 12.17
CA SER A 604 2.01 43.21 12.57
C SER A 604 2.80 44.13 11.65
N ASP A 605 2.30 44.39 10.44
CA ASP A 605 2.87 45.31 9.46
C ASP A 605 1.72 46.07 8.79
N SER A 606 1.64 47.38 9.02
CA SER A 606 0.56 48.24 8.54
C SER A 606 0.59 48.49 7.03
N LEU A 607 1.73 48.21 6.38
CA LEU A 607 1.90 48.39 4.94
C LEU A 607 1.67 47.10 4.15
N ALA A 608 1.57 45.96 4.85
CA ALA A 608 1.40 44.67 4.22
C ALA A 608 -0.06 44.48 3.73
N PRO A 609 -0.25 44.15 2.45
CA PRO A 609 -1.58 43.81 1.94
C PRO A 609 -2.02 42.44 2.45
N PHE A 610 -3.28 42.27 2.82
CA PHE A 610 -3.86 40.95 3.03
C PHE A 610 -5.29 40.91 2.51
N VAL A 611 -5.77 39.70 2.18
CA VAL A 611 -7.13 39.46 1.70
C VAL A 611 -7.80 38.44 2.60
N ARG A 612 -9.04 38.73 2.99
CA ARG A 612 -9.84 37.86 3.86
C ARG A 612 -11.26 37.73 3.28
N VAL A 613 -11.75 36.51 3.09
CA VAL A 613 -13.11 36.21 2.56
C VAL A 613 -13.80 35.15 3.43
N GLY A 614 -14.80 35.54 4.22
CA GLY A 614 -15.51 34.65 5.17
C GLY A 614 -16.90 34.20 4.74
N TRP A 615 -17.41 34.68 3.60
CA TRP A 615 -18.71 34.26 3.03
C TRP A 615 -19.94 34.32 3.95
N ASP A 616 -19.91 35.08 5.05
CA ASP A 616 -21.01 35.25 6.01
C ASP A 616 -22.34 35.71 5.38
N GLU A 617 -22.27 36.43 4.25
CA GLU A 617 -23.42 36.97 3.52
C GLU A 617 -24.18 35.90 2.71
N THR A 618 -23.56 34.73 2.49
CA THR A 618 -24.10 33.71 1.56
C THR A 618 -25.10 32.74 2.18
N GLY A 619 -25.22 32.69 3.52
CA GLY A 619 -26.18 31.83 4.22
C GLY A 619 -26.05 30.34 3.87
N SER A 620 -24.91 29.73 4.18
CA SER A 620 -24.64 28.30 3.96
C SER A 620 -25.08 27.45 5.15
N GLU A 621 -25.62 26.26 4.90
CA GLU A 621 -25.94 25.27 5.95
C GLU A 621 -24.68 24.73 6.66
N ASN A 622 -23.51 24.80 6.00
CA ASN A 622 -22.24 24.30 6.50
C ASN A 622 -21.14 25.35 6.35
N GLY A 623 -20.99 26.20 7.38
CA GLY A 623 -19.85 27.08 7.59
C GLY A 623 -18.91 26.54 8.67
N TYR A 624 -17.66 27.00 8.69
CA TYR A 624 -16.73 26.71 9.77
C TYR A 624 -16.92 27.69 10.92
N HIS A 625 -16.93 28.99 10.61
CA HIS A 625 -17.09 30.05 11.60
C HIS A 625 -17.93 31.19 11.02
N GLY A 626 -18.97 31.62 11.75
CA GLY A 626 -19.88 32.66 11.28
C GLY A 626 -21.23 32.10 10.80
N LYS A 627 -21.89 32.83 9.90
CA LYS A 627 -23.25 32.52 9.40
C LYS A 627 -23.26 31.92 7.98
N GLY A 628 -22.09 31.80 7.35
CA GLY A 628 -21.97 31.36 5.97
C GLY A 628 -20.71 30.56 5.70
N GLY A 629 -20.46 30.29 4.42
CA GLY A 629 -19.35 29.49 3.93
C GLY A 629 -19.50 29.24 2.44
N PHE A 630 -18.40 29.07 1.72
CA PHE A 630 -18.45 28.77 0.29
C PHE A 630 -18.93 27.34 0.05
N THR A 631 -19.91 27.20 -0.85
CA THR A 631 -20.37 25.90 -1.35
C THR A 631 -20.26 25.80 -2.87
N GLY A 632 -19.93 24.61 -3.36
CA GLY A 632 -19.81 24.34 -4.79
C GLY A 632 -20.01 22.87 -5.10
N ILE A 633 -19.92 22.48 -6.38
CA ILE A 633 -20.01 21.06 -6.78
C ILE A 633 -18.59 20.55 -7.06
N MET A 634 -18.17 19.49 -6.38
CA MET A 634 -16.79 19.00 -6.39
C MET A 634 -16.24 18.67 -7.78
N LYS A 635 -17.04 18.08 -8.70
CA LYS A 635 -16.55 17.79 -10.06
C LYS A 635 -16.23 19.04 -10.89
N ASN A 636 -16.83 20.18 -10.56
CA ASN A 636 -16.65 21.43 -11.29
C ASN A 636 -15.34 22.09 -10.83
N ALA A 637 -14.81 22.99 -11.66
CA ALA A 637 -13.75 23.89 -11.22
C ALA A 637 -14.40 25.01 -10.40
N ASN A 638 -14.17 25.02 -9.09
CA ASN A 638 -14.74 26.02 -8.18
C ASN A 638 -13.68 27.09 -7.91
N THR A 639 -13.75 28.22 -8.62
CA THR A 639 -12.89 29.38 -8.34
C THR A 639 -13.42 30.09 -7.10
N VAL A 640 -12.65 30.03 -6.01
CA VAL A 640 -13.06 30.59 -4.70
C VAL A 640 -12.49 31.98 -4.47
N PHE A 641 -11.42 32.31 -5.17
CA PHE A 641 -10.83 33.63 -5.16
C PHE A 641 -10.21 33.92 -6.52
N GLU A 642 -10.46 35.12 -7.04
CA GLU A 642 -9.77 35.69 -8.19
C GLU A 642 -9.69 37.20 -7.99
N GLY A 643 -8.51 37.70 -7.67
CA GLY A 643 -8.33 39.13 -7.41
C GLY A 643 -6.86 39.55 -7.38
N PRO A 644 -6.59 40.86 -7.55
CA PRO A 644 -5.25 41.38 -7.42
C PRO A 644 -4.78 41.28 -5.96
N LEU A 645 -3.54 40.87 -5.75
CA LEU A 645 -2.85 41.08 -4.48
C LEU A 645 -2.00 42.35 -4.61
N ALA A 646 -2.26 43.33 -3.76
CA ALA A 646 -1.54 44.60 -3.72
C ALA A 646 -0.13 44.44 -3.12
N SER A 647 0.62 43.40 -3.52
CA SER A 647 2.03 43.27 -3.16
C SER A 647 2.81 44.47 -3.67
N ALA A 648 3.59 45.07 -2.75
CA ALA A 648 4.45 46.20 -3.06
C ALA A 648 5.71 45.80 -3.83
N THR A 649 6.05 44.49 -3.90
CA THR A 649 7.35 44.02 -4.39
C THR A 649 7.27 42.69 -5.13
N ASP A 650 7.98 42.61 -6.24
CA ASP A 650 8.21 41.36 -6.96
C ASP A 650 8.94 40.34 -6.07
N GLY A 651 8.57 39.06 -6.18
CA GLY A 651 9.19 37.97 -5.42
C GLY A 651 8.79 37.89 -3.94
N GLN A 652 7.68 38.51 -3.51
CA GLN A 652 7.26 38.48 -2.11
C GLN A 652 6.77 37.07 -1.69
N PRO A 653 7.28 36.49 -0.59
CA PRO A 653 6.73 35.27 -0.01
C PRO A 653 5.35 35.51 0.62
N MET A 654 4.39 34.68 0.23
CA MET A 654 2.99 34.76 0.61
C MET A 654 2.51 33.40 1.16
N VAL A 655 1.42 33.44 1.92
CA VAL A 655 0.72 32.25 2.40
C VAL A 655 -0.75 32.35 2.01
N PHE A 656 -1.24 31.34 1.32
CA PHE A 656 -2.66 31.09 1.11
C PHE A 656 -3.16 30.16 2.20
N SER A 657 -4.23 30.54 2.91
CA SER A 657 -4.84 29.72 3.95
C SER A 657 -6.36 29.69 3.84
N ILE A 658 -6.99 28.54 4.07
CA ILE A 658 -8.46 28.37 4.01
C ILE A 658 -8.89 27.14 4.80
N TRP A 659 -10.05 27.21 5.45
CA TRP A 659 -10.64 26.06 6.11
C TRP A 659 -11.43 25.22 5.11
N MET A 660 -11.25 23.89 5.16
CA MET A 660 -11.97 22.94 4.33
C MET A 660 -12.50 21.79 5.20
N PHE A 661 -13.78 21.43 5.05
CA PHE A 661 -14.30 20.21 5.65
C PHE A 661 -13.62 19.01 4.99
N LEU A 662 -13.02 18.10 5.75
CA LEU A 662 -12.23 16.98 5.23
C LEU A 662 -12.70 15.60 5.69
N ARG A 663 -13.66 15.52 6.62
CA ARG A 663 -14.12 14.27 7.23
C ARG A 663 -15.13 13.49 6.36
N GLU A 664 -14.78 13.29 5.09
CA GLU A 664 -15.52 12.47 4.13
C GLU A 664 -14.54 11.82 3.14
N ASP A 665 -14.79 10.56 2.75
CA ASP A 665 -13.93 9.84 1.81
C ASP A 665 -13.72 10.62 0.50
N LEU A 666 -12.53 10.51 -0.08
CA LEU A 666 -12.05 11.18 -1.28
C LEU A 666 -11.86 12.71 -1.14
N ARG A 667 -12.48 13.37 -0.16
CA ARG A 667 -12.48 14.83 0.00
C ARG A 667 -11.08 15.40 0.30
N PRO A 668 -10.24 14.78 1.16
CA PRO A 668 -8.83 15.15 1.31
C PRO A 668 -8.00 15.09 0.01
N ARG A 669 -8.42 14.31 -0.98
CA ARG A 669 -7.74 14.17 -2.28
C ARG A 669 -8.16 15.22 -3.31
N THR A 670 -8.75 16.32 -2.85
CA THR A 670 -9.15 17.43 -3.72
C THR A 670 -7.93 18.16 -4.25
N ASP A 671 -7.95 18.49 -5.53
CA ASP A 671 -6.91 19.31 -6.15
C ASP A 671 -7.20 20.78 -5.86
N LEU A 672 -6.18 21.48 -5.38
CA LEU A 672 -6.13 22.93 -5.26
C LEU A 672 -5.13 23.47 -6.27
N ILE A 673 -5.62 24.33 -7.16
CA ILE A 673 -4.84 25.02 -8.18
C ILE A 673 -4.73 26.49 -7.77
N LEU A 674 -3.51 26.94 -7.50
CA LEU A 674 -3.15 28.34 -7.30
C LEU A 674 -2.44 28.85 -8.56
N GLU A 675 -3.03 29.85 -9.21
CA GLU A 675 -2.50 30.47 -10.43
C GLU A 675 -2.22 31.96 -10.17
N GLU A 676 -1.05 32.42 -10.60
CA GLU A 676 -0.75 33.85 -10.72
C GLU A 676 -0.93 34.24 -12.18
N LEU A 677 -1.74 35.26 -12.44
CA LEU A 677 -2.07 35.73 -13.77
C LEU A 677 -1.56 37.16 -13.97
N ASP A 678 -1.13 37.47 -15.19
CA ASP A 678 -0.77 38.83 -15.56
C ASP A 678 -2.02 39.73 -15.59
N PRO A 679 -1.98 40.91 -14.95
CA PRO A 679 -3.15 41.78 -14.86
C PRO A 679 -3.62 42.34 -16.21
N GLY A 680 -2.74 42.46 -17.20
CA GLY A 680 -3.05 43.02 -18.51
C GLY A 680 -3.71 42.02 -19.46
N ASN A 681 -3.13 40.83 -19.61
CA ASN A 681 -3.61 39.83 -20.58
C ASN A 681 -4.22 38.56 -19.96
N ARG A 682 -4.22 38.44 -18.62
CA ARG A 682 -4.66 37.26 -17.85
C ARG A 682 -3.97 35.95 -18.22
N GLY A 683 -2.80 36.03 -18.85
CA GLY A 683 -1.93 34.88 -19.09
C GLY A 683 -1.35 34.36 -17.79
N SER A 684 -1.22 33.04 -17.65
CA SER A 684 -0.61 32.40 -16.48
C SER A 684 0.87 32.75 -16.40
N ILE A 685 1.27 33.43 -15.32
CA ILE A 685 2.67 33.69 -14.95
C ILE A 685 3.25 32.44 -14.27
N GLN A 686 2.54 31.93 -13.27
CA GLN A 686 2.87 30.68 -12.59
C GLN A 686 1.61 29.92 -12.20
N ARG A 687 1.76 28.61 -12.02
CA ARG A 687 0.69 27.69 -11.69
C ARG A 687 1.21 26.60 -10.78
N MET A 688 0.60 26.46 -9.62
CA MET A 688 0.86 25.39 -8.67
C MET A 688 -0.42 24.57 -8.49
N ALA A 689 -0.32 23.26 -8.66
CA ALA A 689 -1.40 22.33 -8.41
C ALA A 689 -0.97 21.34 -7.33
N VAL A 690 -1.72 21.27 -6.24
CA VAL A 690 -1.42 20.43 -5.07
C VAL A 690 -2.65 19.68 -4.63
N GLN A 691 -2.46 18.61 -3.85
CA GLN A 691 -3.55 17.91 -3.19
C GLN A 691 -3.71 18.41 -1.76
N VAL A 692 -4.96 18.62 -1.36
CA VAL A 692 -5.31 19.24 -0.07
C VAL A 692 -4.74 18.48 1.14
N HIS A 693 -4.78 17.14 1.14
CA HIS A 693 -4.28 16.31 2.24
C HIS A 693 -2.80 16.53 2.59
N THR A 694 -1.99 16.99 1.64
CA THR A 694 -0.55 17.25 1.82
C THR A 694 -0.29 18.55 2.58
N TRP A 695 -1.24 19.49 2.54
CA TRP A 695 -1.11 20.85 3.06
C TRP A 695 -2.08 21.16 4.20
N ALA A 696 -2.77 20.14 4.73
CA ALA A 696 -3.58 20.26 5.93
C ALA A 696 -2.66 20.36 7.16
N THR A 697 -2.66 21.52 7.82
CA THR A 697 -1.75 21.85 8.94
C THR A 697 -2.44 21.77 10.31
N VAL A 698 -3.74 22.07 10.37
CA VAL A 698 -4.54 22.09 11.59
C VAL A 698 -5.82 21.29 11.38
N PHE A 699 -6.24 20.53 12.39
CA PHE A 699 -7.43 19.70 12.35
C PHE A 699 -8.34 20.06 13.53
N ASP A 700 -9.59 20.46 13.26
CA ASP A 700 -10.61 20.68 14.28
C ASP A 700 -11.47 19.41 14.42
N PRO A 701 -11.77 18.93 15.64
CA PRO A 701 -12.63 17.76 15.87
C PRO A 701 -13.96 17.73 15.12
N ASN A 702 -14.51 18.90 14.75
CA ASN A 702 -15.74 19.01 13.96
C ASN A 702 -15.59 18.58 12.49
N GLY A 703 -14.38 18.23 12.03
CA GLY A 703 -14.09 17.71 10.69
C GLY A 703 -13.52 18.73 9.72
N TRP A 704 -13.31 19.98 10.15
CA TRP A 704 -12.67 21.04 9.36
C TRP A 704 -11.16 21.08 9.57
N ALA A 705 -10.41 21.17 8.49
CA ALA A 705 -8.96 21.33 8.55
C ALA A 705 -8.53 22.65 7.88
N LEU A 706 -7.51 23.28 8.45
CA LEU A 706 -6.87 24.44 7.84
C LEU A 706 -5.84 23.97 6.81
N ILE A 707 -5.98 24.46 5.59
CA ILE A 707 -5.04 24.23 4.50
C ILE A 707 -4.16 25.45 4.39
N GLU A 708 -2.84 25.29 4.42
CA GLU A 708 -1.89 26.39 4.30
C GLU A 708 -0.83 26.08 3.26
N ILE A 709 -0.69 26.97 2.29
CA ILE A 709 0.23 26.79 1.18
C ILE A 709 1.07 28.05 1.04
N PRO A 710 2.39 27.96 1.28
CA PRO A 710 3.31 29.03 0.94
C PRO A 710 3.47 29.11 -0.58
N PHE A 711 3.55 30.32 -1.11
CA PHE A 711 3.87 30.58 -2.51
C PHE A 711 4.61 31.91 -2.64
N THR A 712 5.39 32.08 -3.70
CA THR A 712 6.07 33.35 -3.96
C THR A 712 5.31 34.10 -5.04
N GLN A 713 4.84 35.31 -4.75
CA GLN A 713 4.23 36.16 -5.78
C GLN A 713 5.33 36.73 -6.67
N THR A 714 5.29 36.41 -7.96
CA THR A 714 6.38 36.73 -8.89
C THR A 714 6.37 38.21 -9.28
N LYS A 715 5.18 38.77 -9.52
CA LYS A 715 5.01 40.13 -10.04
C LYS A 715 4.06 40.93 -9.14
N ALA A 716 4.45 42.15 -8.81
CA ALA A 716 3.61 43.09 -8.08
C ALA A 716 2.27 43.31 -8.80
N ASN A 717 1.17 43.39 -8.04
CA ASN A 717 -0.19 43.58 -8.54
C ASN A 717 -0.70 42.49 -9.51
N SER A 718 -0.08 41.31 -9.52
CA SER A 718 -0.63 40.15 -10.25
C SER A 718 -1.93 39.66 -9.64
N ILE A 719 -2.72 38.96 -10.46
CA ILE A 719 -4.01 38.39 -10.05
C ILE A 719 -3.75 36.98 -9.53
N ILE A 720 -4.16 36.69 -8.30
CA ILE A 720 -4.15 35.31 -7.80
C ILE A 720 -5.53 34.69 -7.99
N ARG A 721 -5.54 33.50 -8.58
CA ARG A 721 -6.72 32.65 -8.73
C ARG A 721 -6.53 31.36 -7.94
N ALA A 722 -7.48 31.06 -7.07
CA ALA A 722 -7.53 29.81 -6.32
C ALA A 722 -8.75 28.98 -6.77
N THR A 723 -8.50 27.74 -7.21
CA THR A 723 -9.53 26.85 -7.74
C THR A 723 -9.47 25.47 -7.08
N PHE A 724 -10.62 24.98 -6.61
CA PHE A 724 -10.76 23.64 -6.04
C PHE A 724 -11.54 22.73 -7.00
N GLN A 725 -11.05 21.50 -7.20
CA GLN A 725 -11.73 20.49 -8.01
C GLN A 725 -11.45 19.07 -7.53
N ASN A 726 -12.48 18.23 -7.52
CA ASN A 726 -12.36 16.79 -7.29
C ASN A 726 -13.37 16.03 -8.17
N LYS A 727 -12.91 15.56 -9.33
CA LYS A 727 -13.74 14.84 -10.30
C LYS A 727 -14.27 13.50 -9.75
N SER A 728 -13.54 12.87 -8.84
CA SER A 728 -13.88 11.56 -8.26
C SER A 728 -15.13 11.61 -7.38
N MET A 729 -15.42 12.76 -6.76
CA MET A 729 -16.58 12.96 -5.89
C MET A 729 -17.88 13.30 -6.64
N GLY A 730 -17.82 13.55 -7.95
CA GLY A 730 -19.02 13.82 -8.75
C GLY A 730 -19.81 15.04 -8.26
N ASN A 731 -21.07 14.83 -7.88
CA ASN A 731 -21.97 15.92 -7.47
C ASN A 731 -21.91 16.26 -5.98
N ALA A 732 -20.97 15.70 -5.22
CA ALA A 732 -20.84 16.02 -3.79
C ALA A 732 -20.57 17.51 -3.57
N PRO A 733 -21.09 18.11 -2.48
CA PRO A 733 -20.89 19.53 -2.18
C PRO A 733 -19.48 19.80 -1.66
N LEU A 734 -18.81 20.82 -2.18
CA LEU A 734 -17.59 21.41 -1.62
C LEU A 734 -17.97 22.33 -0.46
N PHE A 735 -17.20 22.29 0.64
CA PHE A 735 -17.37 23.20 1.79
C PHE A 735 -16.04 23.83 2.12
N LEU A 736 -15.98 25.16 2.01
CA LEU A 736 -14.80 25.96 2.27
C LEU A 736 -15.19 27.19 3.06
N ASP A 737 -14.29 27.67 3.90
CA ASP A 737 -14.57 28.84 4.70
C ASP A 737 -13.30 29.60 5.09
N GLU A 738 -13.49 30.84 5.52
CA GLU A 738 -12.48 31.66 6.15
C GLU A 738 -11.18 31.76 5.31
N LEU A 739 -11.23 32.12 4.03
CA LEU A 739 -10.01 32.30 3.21
C LEU A 739 -9.19 33.51 3.69
N LEU A 740 -7.87 33.35 3.80
CA LEU A 740 -6.90 34.40 4.12
C LEU A 740 -5.64 34.25 3.25
N ILE A 741 -5.26 35.34 2.57
CA ILE A 741 -3.99 35.46 1.83
C ILE A 741 -3.19 36.62 2.41
N ARG A 742 -1.95 36.38 2.80
CA ARG A 742 -1.08 37.37 3.46
C ARG A 742 0.40 37.12 3.17
N PRO A 743 1.29 38.13 3.31
CA PRO A 743 2.73 37.89 3.34
C PRO A 743 3.12 36.97 4.48
N GLU A 744 4.11 36.12 4.26
CA GLU A 744 4.50 35.07 5.21
C GLU A 744 4.85 35.63 6.59
N ARG A 745 5.51 36.80 6.63
CA ARG A 745 5.97 37.49 7.85
C ARG A 745 4.97 38.46 8.46
N THR A 746 3.81 38.65 7.83
CA THR A 746 2.75 39.52 8.33
C THR A 746 1.73 38.67 9.06
N HIS A 747 1.46 38.99 10.32
CA HIS A 747 0.46 38.31 11.14
C HIS A 747 -0.81 39.16 11.25
N VAL A 748 -1.97 38.53 11.09
CA VAL A 748 -3.29 39.17 11.12
C VAL A 748 -4.07 38.66 12.34
N TYR A 749 -4.61 39.58 13.12
CA TYR A 749 -5.35 39.30 14.34
C TYR A 749 -6.72 39.99 14.32
N ARG A 750 -7.69 39.42 15.04
CA ARG A 750 -8.96 40.07 15.31
C ARG A 750 -9.62 39.49 16.54
N ARG A 751 -10.35 40.33 17.26
CA ARG A 751 -11.24 39.95 18.36
C ARG A 751 -12.68 40.18 17.92
N GLN A 752 -13.51 39.14 17.95
CA GLN A 752 -14.91 39.21 17.51
C GLN A 752 -15.75 38.09 18.14
N ASN A 753 -16.98 38.39 18.55
CA ASN A 753 -18.01 37.41 18.97
C ASN A 753 -17.56 36.42 20.07
N GLY A 754 -16.77 36.86 21.05
CA GLY A 754 -16.25 35.98 22.11
C GLY A 754 -15.12 35.05 21.65
N PHE A 755 -14.55 35.32 20.48
CA PHE A 755 -13.34 34.67 19.97
C PHE A 755 -12.26 35.73 19.70
N PHE A 756 -11.01 35.30 19.77
CA PHE A 756 -9.89 36.00 19.18
C PHE A 756 -9.19 35.06 18.20
N TRP A 757 -8.61 35.61 17.14
CA TRP A 757 -7.90 34.79 16.17
C TRP A 757 -6.60 35.41 15.71
N LYS A 758 -5.67 34.55 15.31
CA LYS A 758 -4.39 34.87 14.67
C LYS A 758 -4.24 34.01 13.43
N ASP A 759 -3.96 34.62 12.28
CA ASP A 759 -3.67 33.94 11.01
C ASP A 759 -4.62 32.78 10.70
N ASN A 760 -5.94 33.02 10.83
CA ASN A 760 -7.01 32.07 10.58
C ASN A 760 -7.22 30.97 11.66
N ARG A 761 -6.59 31.11 12.84
CA ARG A 761 -6.84 30.24 14.01
C ARG A 761 -7.76 30.93 15.00
N PHE A 762 -8.98 30.42 15.14
CA PHE A 762 -9.99 30.92 16.08
C PHE A 762 -9.87 30.29 17.46
N TYR A 763 -9.70 31.11 18.50
CA TYR A 763 -9.62 30.69 19.90
C TYR A 763 -10.77 31.31 20.70
N PRO A 764 -11.47 30.55 21.55
CA PRO A 764 -12.48 31.12 22.42
C PRO A 764 -11.83 32.08 23.42
N GLU A 765 -12.53 33.14 23.81
CA GLU A 765 -12.10 33.99 24.91
C GLU A 765 -12.07 33.23 26.25
N PRO A 766 -11.19 33.62 27.20
CA PRO A 766 -11.06 32.98 28.50
C PRO A 766 -12.31 33.03 29.37
#